data_AF-A0A6G4VH93-F1
#
_entry.id   AF-A0A6G4VH93-F1
#
_cell.length_a   1.000
_cell.length_b   1.000
_cell.length_c   1.000
_cell.angle_alpha   90.00
_cell.angle_beta   90.00
_cell.angle_gamma   90.00
#
_symmetry.space_group_name_H-M   'P 1'
#
loop_
_entity.id
_entity.type
_entity.pdbx_description
1 polymer ?
#
loop_
_entity_poly.entity_id
_entity_poly.type
_entity_poly.pdbx_seq_one_letter_code
_entity_poly.pdbx_strand_id
1 'polypeptide(L)'
;MSREPDGLAELLPQWHRLRDAQEGEALRALLAVMAEQIDRVRDGVEQGYEDLFAETAAPWVLPYLGDLVGYRTLPGYERVLTTGLRDGSSAALAEAVAPRRDVAATVANRRRKGTLHLLEELSEQVADWPARAVELSRHVAHQQPVKLYGDGGAHRAGRGRLADLRDGPALDLAGGPFGAVARSADVRRADSRYRQGGWTPAGVGLFVWRLKAYSLTSAPAYCIDRARNLYTFSILGNDTPLVTKPEPEPSATHIATIDNVPAFIRRHQLHDRLADYYGPGKSFVIRRDGEDKPVPLSDIVVADLSEWRYRPKRGQVAVDPELGRIAFGARSAPRQGVWVDYHYAFGADMGGGEYERDREPRPDATVLRVGPGETYQRIMDAYRDWQHDRRAGRCGPEGIIEITHSGAYQEQLDFDLDPGDRLELRAAEGARPVVRLLDWYSNRPDALNIRSVSEDCVPADRPRVVLDGLLVAGRGINVTGPMGAVVVRHCTLVPGWSLEPECDPHSPEEPSIVLDRTTACLQVEHSILGTIEVIGDEVSEEPLDIHLRDSILDATADDREALSAPDCRHAHAVLHLHRTTVIGEVHTHAVRIAENSLFTGTLHVARRGIGRVRFSYVPAGSRTPRRYRCQPDLAGPAQASRVRPLFTSQRYGTPWYGQLADRCAEEIRRGADDGAEPGAFHDLYRPQREDSLRARIEEYTPAGTDAGIFFVT
;
A
#
# COMPACT_ATOMS: atom_id res chain seq x y z
N MET A 1 0.12 35.14 -23.42
CA MET A 1 1.40 35.87 -23.36
C MET A 1 2.31 35.11 -22.43
N SER A 2 3.60 34.96 -22.72
CA SER A 2 4.52 34.23 -21.85
C SER A 2 4.57 34.90 -20.48
N ARG A 3 4.61 34.07 -19.45
CA ARG A 3 4.69 34.47 -18.04
C ARG A 3 6.14 34.82 -17.77
N GLU A 4 6.48 36.09 -17.91
CA GLU A 4 7.86 36.57 -17.72
C GLU A 4 7.86 37.74 -16.74
N PRO A 5 8.80 37.76 -15.78
CA PRO A 5 8.90 38.84 -14.79
C PRO A 5 9.08 40.21 -15.46
N ASP A 6 9.61 40.24 -16.68
CA ASP A 6 9.80 41.46 -17.47
C ASP A 6 8.61 41.79 -18.39
N GLY A 7 7.52 41.01 -18.39
CA GLY A 7 6.40 41.18 -19.31
C GLY A 7 5.75 42.57 -19.27
N LEU A 8 5.73 43.23 -18.11
CA LEU A 8 5.30 44.64 -18.00
C LEU A 8 6.35 45.62 -18.51
N ALA A 9 7.64 45.34 -18.30
CA ALA A 9 8.73 46.17 -18.79
C ALA A 9 8.81 46.13 -20.33
N GLU A 10 8.46 45.00 -20.96
CA GLU A 10 8.41 44.86 -22.42
C GLU A 10 7.34 45.71 -23.09
N LEU A 11 6.24 46.01 -22.36
CA LEU A 11 5.18 46.91 -22.83
C LEU A 11 5.61 48.39 -22.82
N LEU A 12 6.75 48.72 -22.20
CA LEU A 12 7.28 50.09 -22.22
C LEU A 12 7.87 50.45 -23.60
N PRO A 13 7.68 51.71 -24.04
CA PRO A 13 8.37 52.23 -25.22
C PRO A 13 9.89 52.04 -25.10
N GLN A 14 10.54 51.68 -26.21
CA GLN A 14 11.96 51.34 -26.25
C GLN A 14 12.88 52.42 -25.65
N TRP A 15 12.52 53.70 -25.81
CA TRP A 15 13.25 54.83 -25.23
C TRP A 15 13.36 54.75 -23.70
N HIS A 16 12.29 54.37 -22.99
CA HIS A 16 12.29 54.26 -21.53
C HIS A 16 13.12 53.07 -21.04
N ARG A 17 13.08 51.95 -21.77
CA ARG A 17 13.92 50.77 -21.48
C ARG A 17 15.41 51.07 -21.63
N LEU A 18 15.79 51.79 -22.68
CA LEU A 18 17.19 52.19 -22.90
C LEU A 18 17.71 53.12 -21.80
N ARG A 19 16.87 54.06 -21.33
CA ARG A 19 17.24 54.98 -20.25
C ARG A 19 17.34 54.26 -18.90
N ASP A 20 16.42 53.37 -18.59
CA ASP A 20 16.46 52.58 -17.36
C ASP A 20 17.70 51.67 -17.31
N ALA A 21 18.08 51.05 -18.43
CA ALA A 21 19.32 50.27 -18.54
C ALA A 21 20.58 51.13 -18.28
N GLN A 22 20.57 52.42 -18.63
CA GLN A 22 21.67 53.35 -18.34
C GLN A 22 21.69 53.80 -16.86
N GLU A 23 20.53 53.79 -16.18
CA GLU A 23 20.36 54.22 -14.79
C GLU A 23 20.34 53.02 -13.79
N GLY A 24 20.65 51.81 -14.24
CA GLY A 24 20.81 50.63 -13.40
C GLY A 24 19.56 49.76 -13.19
N GLU A 25 18.57 49.85 -14.09
CA GLU A 25 17.37 48.98 -14.17
C GLU A 25 16.40 49.05 -12.97
N ALA A 26 16.37 50.18 -12.26
CA ALA A 26 15.49 50.36 -11.10
C ALA A 26 14.00 50.30 -11.47
N LEU A 27 13.61 50.82 -12.65
CA LEU A 27 12.22 50.77 -13.11
C LEU A 27 11.82 49.35 -13.50
N ARG A 28 12.70 48.59 -14.18
CA ARG A 28 12.48 47.17 -14.48
C ARG A 28 12.28 46.37 -13.20
N ALA A 29 13.12 46.55 -12.19
CA ALA A 29 13.00 45.86 -10.91
C ALA A 29 11.65 46.15 -10.21
N LEU A 30 11.21 47.41 -10.22
CA LEU A 30 9.89 47.78 -9.69
C LEU A 30 8.74 47.13 -10.47
N LEU A 31 8.81 47.16 -11.80
CA LEU A 31 7.80 46.56 -12.67
C LEU A 31 7.76 45.04 -12.54
N ALA A 32 8.89 44.38 -12.27
CA ALA A 32 8.94 42.94 -12.01
C ALA A 32 8.16 42.57 -10.74
N VAL A 33 8.31 43.34 -9.65
CA VAL A 33 7.53 43.12 -8.41
C VAL A 33 6.04 43.37 -8.64
N MET A 34 5.68 44.38 -9.45
CA MET A 34 4.29 44.64 -9.81
C MET A 34 3.72 43.53 -10.71
N ALA A 35 4.51 43.00 -11.65
CA ALA A 35 4.14 41.89 -12.53
C ALA A 35 3.80 40.66 -11.70
N GLU A 36 4.61 40.33 -10.68
CA GLU A 36 4.34 39.23 -9.74
C GLU A 36 2.97 39.36 -9.05
N GLN A 37 2.58 40.57 -8.63
CA GLN A 37 1.26 40.77 -8.01
C GLN A 37 0.12 40.70 -9.02
N ILE A 38 0.32 41.22 -10.24
CA ILE A 38 -0.67 41.12 -11.31
C ILE A 38 -0.88 39.66 -11.72
N ASP A 39 0.19 38.88 -11.79
CA ASP A 39 0.14 37.46 -12.08
C ASP A 39 -0.66 36.71 -11.01
N ARG A 40 -0.44 37.01 -9.71
CA ARG A 40 -1.29 36.44 -8.63
C ARG A 40 -2.77 36.77 -8.78
N VAL A 41 -3.10 38.00 -9.16
CA VAL A 41 -4.51 38.39 -9.38
C VAL A 41 -5.07 37.67 -10.62
N ARG A 42 -4.27 37.56 -11.68
CA ARG A 42 -4.65 36.83 -12.89
C ARG A 42 -4.89 35.36 -12.61
N ASP A 43 -3.99 34.71 -11.87
CA ASP A 43 -4.13 33.33 -11.42
C ASP A 43 -5.41 33.17 -10.58
N GLY A 44 -5.71 34.12 -9.69
CA GLY A 44 -6.95 34.12 -8.93
C GLY A 44 -8.21 34.26 -9.79
N VAL A 45 -8.18 35.07 -10.85
CA VAL A 45 -9.30 35.21 -11.80
C VAL A 45 -9.44 33.98 -12.68
N GLU A 46 -8.34 33.45 -13.21
CA GLU A 46 -8.30 32.21 -13.98
C GLU A 46 -8.86 31.06 -13.13
N GLN A 47 -8.36 30.88 -11.91
CA GLN A 47 -8.89 29.91 -10.95
C GLN A 47 -10.38 30.14 -10.66
N GLY A 48 -10.84 31.39 -10.55
CA GLY A 48 -12.25 31.70 -10.37
C GLY A 48 -13.16 31.27 -11.53
N TYR A 49 -12.64 31.22 -12.77
CA TYR A 49 -13.36 30.63 -13.90
C TYR A 49 -13.32 29.10 -13.87
N GLU A 50 -12.19 28.51 -13.49
CA GLU A 50 -12.06 27.06 -13.29
C GLU A 50 -12.98 26.56 -12.16
N ASP A 51 -13.20 27.37 -11.13
CA ASP A 51 -14.09 27.10 -10.00
C ASP A 51 -15.59 26.97 -10.39
N LEU A 52 -15.95 27.26 -11.64
CA LEU A 52 -17.30 27.02 -12.18
C LEU A 52 -17.52 25.57 -12.64
N PHE A 53 -16.46 24.78 -12.83
CA PHE A 53 -16.53 23.41 -13.33
C PHE A 53 -16.00 22.43 -12.28
N ALA A 54 -16.73 21.37 -11.98
CA ALA A 54 -16.31 20.43 -10.93
C ALA A 54 -14.95 19.79 -11.24
N GLU A 55 -14.63 19.59 -12.51
CA GLU A 55 -13.39 18.99 -13.01
C GLU A 55 -12.15 19.82 -12.68
N THR A 56 -12.27 21.15 -12.69
CA THR A 56 -11.13 22.08 -12.54
C THR A 56 -11.22 22.98 -11.31
N ALA A 57 -12.37 22.99 -10.63
CA ALA A 57 -12.57 23.73 -9.41
C ALA A 57 -11.61 23.33 -8.31
N ALA A 58 -11.19 24.33 -7.51
CA ALA A 58 -10.42 24.11 -6.32
C ALA A 58 -11.18 23.21 -5.32
N PRO A 59 -10.50 22.35 -4.54
CA PRO A 59 -11.17 21.38 -3.66
C PRO A 59 -12.16 21.99 -2.66
N TRP A 60 -11.89 23.22 -2.19
CA TRP A 60 -12.76 23.92 -1.25
C TRP A 60 -14.07 24.43 -1.88
N VAL A 61 -14.14 24.55 -3.22
CA VAL A 61 -15.33 25.01 -3.96
C VAL A 61 -16.31 23.89 -4.24
N LEU A 62 -15.83 22.64 -4.36
CA LEU A 62 -16.64 21.46 -4.69
C LEU A 62 -17.92 21.30 -3.84
N PRO A 63 -17.91 21.51 -2.50
CA PRO A 63 -19.14 21.41 -1.71
C PRO A 63 -20.18 22.47 -2.08
N TYR A 64 -19.75 23.68 -2.41
CA TYR A 64 -20.65 24.75 -2.80
C TYR A 64 -21.31 24.46 -4.16
N LEU A 65 -20.55 23.90 -5.11
CA LEU A 65 -21.12 23.37 -6.36
C LEU A 65 -22.08 22.22 -6.09
N GLY A 66 -21.71 21.33 -5.16
CA GLY A 66 -22.55 20.24 -4.69
C GLY A 66 -23.90 20.73 -4.14
N ASP A 67 -23.89 21.75 -3.28
CA ASP A 67 -25.10 22.30 -2.67
C ASP A 67 -26.10 22.81 -3.72
N LEU A 68 -25.63 23.40 -4.82
CA LEU A 68 -26.48 23.84 -5.94
C LEU A 68 -27.25 22.67 -6.59
N VAL A 69 -26.62 21.50 -6.67
CA VAL A 69 -27.24 20.28 -7.19
C VAL A 69 -27.83 19.41 -6.06
N GLY A 70 -27.90 19.92 -4.84
CA GLY A 70 -28.44 19.24 -3.65
C GLY A 70 -27.60 18.05 -3.17
N TYR A 71 -26.31 18.01 -3.50
CA TYR A 71 -25.34 17.10 -2.90
C TYR A 71 -25.33 17.30 -1.39
N ARG A 72 -25.37 16.21 -0.62
CA ARG A 72 -25.27 16.29 0.85
C ARG A 72 -23.87 15.90 1.27
N THR A 73 -23.12 16.86 1.81
CA THR A 73 -21.85 16.58 2.50
C THR A 73 -22.12 15.83 3.79
N LEU A 74 -21.19 14.95 4.17
CA LEU A 74 -21.31 14.22 5.43
C LEU A 74 -21.07 15.12 6.66
N PRO A 75 -21.74 14.84 7.79
CA PRO A 75 -21.38 15.43 9.08
C PRO A 75 -19.92 15.12 9.42
N GLY A 76 -19.11 16.15 9.71
CA GLY A 76 -17.66 16.03 9.95
C GLY A 76 -16.81 16.87 8.99
N TYR A 77 -17.35 17.17 7.81
CA TYR A 77 -16.77 18.07 6.81
C TYR A 77 -16.49 19.48 7.36
N GLU A 78 -17.37 20.01 8.21
CA GLU A 78 -17.24 21.34 8.84
C GLU A 78 -15.98 21.48 9.71
N ARG A 79 -15.46 20.38 10.27
CA ARG A 79 -14.23 20.41 11.08
C ARG A 79 -12.97 20.55 10.22
N VAL A 80 -12.97 19.91 9.04
CA VAL A 80 -11.86 19.96 8.07
C VAL A 80 -11.66 21.38 7.52
N LEU A 81 -12.76 22.11 7.29
CA LEU A 81 -12.69 23.51 6.81
C LEU A 81 -12.31 24.52 7.91
N THR A 82 -12.55 24.22 9.19
CA THR A 82 -12.38 25.18 10.30
C THR A 82 -11.02 25.10 10.98
N THR A 83 -10.34 23.95 10.95
CA THR A 83 -8.92 23.84 11.30
C THR A 83 -8.10 24.29 10.10
N GLY A 84 -7.66 25.55 10.09
CA GLY A 84 -6.93 26.14 8.97
C GLY A 84 -5.89 25.17 8.36
N LEU A 85 -5.98 25.02 7.04
CA LEU A 85 -5.15 24.23 6.14
C LEU A 85 -3.66 24.31 6.53
N ARG A 86 -3.17 23.31 7.27
CA ARG A 86 -1.73 23.11 7.50
C ARG A 86 -1.42 21.64 7.17
N ASP A 87 -0.55 21.47 6.18
CA ASP A 87 0.04 20.23 5.66
C ASP A 87 -0.84 19.38 4.70
N GLY A 88 -0.15 18.63 3.82
CA GLY A 88 -0.70 17.92 2.65
C GLY A 88 -1.75 16.82 2.93
N SER A 89 -1.85 16.35 4.18
CA SER A 89 -2.91 15.43 4.65
C SER A 89 -4.31 16.04 4.47
N SER A 90 -4.43 17.37 4.44
CA SER A 90 -5.72 18.05 4.25
C SER A 90 -6.36 17.85 2.87
N ALA A 91 -5.57 17.68 1.81
CA ALA A 91 -6.11 17.50 0.46
C ALA A 91 -6.64 16.08 0.24
N ALA A 92 -5.91 15.08 0.74
CA ALA A 92 -6.33 13.68 0.71
C ALA A 92 -7.59 13.45 1.54
N LEU A 93 -7.70 14.08 2.71
CA LEU A 93 -8.91 14.05 3.52
C LEU A 93 -10.09 14.75 2.83
N ALA A 94 -9.87 15.90 2.19
CA ALA A 94 -10.92 16.59 1.43
C ALA A 94 -11.45 15.71 0.28
N GLU A 95 -10.56 15.07 -0.48
CA GLU A 95 -10.93 14.13 -1.54
C GLU A 95 -11.64 12.89 -0.99
N ALA A 96 -11.23 12.35 0.16
CA ALA A 96 -11.88 11.18 0.76
C ALA A 96 -13.31 11.48 1.27
N VAL A 97 -13.58 12.72 1.70
CA VAL A 97 -14.88 13.13 2.26
C VAL A 97 -15.84 13.64 1.18
N ALA A 98 -15.33 14.37 0.19
CA ALA A 98 -16.12 14.89 -0.93
C ALA A 98 -15.36 14.67 -2.24
N PRO A 99 -15.33 13.42 -2.75
CA PRO A 99 -14.62 13.12 -3.99
C PRO A 99 -15.17 13.96 -5.14
N ARG A 100 -14.27 14.57 -5.92
CA ARG A 100 -14.65 15.39 -7.07
C ARG A 100 -15.57 14.63 -8.03
N ARG A 101 -15.29 13.35 -8.22
CA ARG A 101 -16.07 12.44 -9.09
C ARG A 101 -17.52 12.30 -8.63
N ASP A 102 -17.76 12.14 -7.32
CA ASP A 102 -19.10 12.01 -6.74
C ASP A 102 -19.91 13.31 -6.92
N VAL A 103 -19.29 14.45 -6.60
CA VAL A 103 -19.94 15.77 -6.78
C VAL A 103 -20.35 15.98 -8.24
N ALA A 104 -19.42 15.77 -9.19
CA ALA A 104 -19.69 15.92 -10.62
C ALA A 104 -20.79 14.96 -11.13
N ALA A 105 -20.80 13.71 -10.65
CA ALA A 105 -21.74 12.69 -11.10
C ALA A 105 -23.16 12.81 -10.49
N THR A 106 -23.35 13.64 -9.45
CA THR A 106 -24.61 13.74 -8.68
C THR A 106 -25.87 13.78 -9.53
N VAL A 107 -25.91 14.64 -10.55
CA VAL A 107 -27.09 14.80 -11.43
C VAL A 107 -27.34 13.54 -12.27
N ALA A 108 -26.28 12.94 -12.82
CA ALA A 108 -26.37 11.71 -13.61
C ALA A 108 -26.81 10.52 -12.74
N ASN A 109 -26.30 10.43 -11.52
CA ASN A 109 -26.63 9.39 -10.53
C ASN A 109 -28.10 9.48 -10.13
N ARG A 110 -28.65 10.69 -9.95
CA ARG A 110 -30.09 10.87 -9.62
C ARG A 110 -31.02 10.41 -10.72
N ARG A 111 -30.64 10.59 -11.99
CA ARG A 111 -31.41 10.09 -13.14
C ARG A 111 -31.46 8.57 -13.20
N ARG A 112 -30.46 7.89 -12.61
CA ARG A 112 -30.32 6.42 -12.57
C ARG A 112 -30.66 5.84 -11.20
N LYS A 113 -31.25 6.62 -10.30
CA LYS A 113 -31.57 6.18 -8.93
C LYS A 113 -32.40 4.89 -8.94
N GLY A 114 -32.01 3.94 -8.10
CA GLY A 114 -32.67 2.65 -7.96
C GLY A 114 -32.21 1.55 -8.93
N THR A 115 -31.19 1.80 -9.76
CA THR A 115 -30.54 0.74 -10.54
C THR A 115 -29.46 0.04 -9.71
N LEU A 116 -29.24 -1.25 -10.00
CA LEU A 116 -28.28 -2.07 -9.25
C LEU A 116 -26.83 -1.64 -9.52
N HIS A 117 -26.48 -1.41 -10.80
CA HIS A 117 -25.14 -0.98 -11.21
C HIS A 117 -24.74 0.36 -10.58
N LEU A 118 -25.68 1.29 -10.37
CA LEU A 118 -25.36 2.56 -9.72
C LEU A 118 -24.74 2.35 -8.32
N LEU A 119 -25.09 1.28 -7.60
CA LEU A 119 -24.48 0.99 -6.31
C LEU A 119 -22.99 0.60 -6.43
N GLU A 120 -22.61 -0.06 -7.52
CA GLU A 120 -21.21 -0.39 -7.85
C GLU A 120 -20.45 0.88 -8.23
N GLU A 121 -21.04 1.69 -9.11
CA GLU A 121 -20.48 2.97 -9.56
C GLU A 121 -20.30 3.96 -8.39
N LEU A 122 -21.25 3.99 -7.43
CA LEU A 122 -21.11 4.79 -6.22
C LEU A 122 -19.94 4.32 -5.34
N SER A 123 -19.68 3.01 -5.26
CA SER A 123 -18.51 2.49 -4.52
C SER A 123 -17.20 2.97 -5.12
N GLU A 124 -17.10 2.94 -6.44
CA GLU A 124 -15.92 3.42 -7.16
C GLU A 124 -15.77 4.95 -7.05
N GLN A 125 -16.85 5.71 -7.27
CA GLN A 125 -16.81 7.18 -7.24
C GLN A 125 -16.57 7.76 -5.84
N VAL A 126 -17.10 7.10 -4.80
CA VAL A 126 -17.08 7.63 -3.44
C VAL A 126 -15.89 7.09 -2.63
N ALA A 127 -15.56 5.82 -2.81
CA ALA A 127 -14.59 5.13 -1.97
C ALA A 127 -13.39 4.60 -2.74
N ASP A 128 -13.38 4.70 -4.08
CA ASP A 128 -12.37 4.08 -4.95
C ASP A 128 -12.23 2.57 -4.69
N TRP A 129 -13.36 1.92 -4.40
CA TRP A 129 -13.41 0.49 -4.12
C TRP A 129 -14.20 -0.24 -5.20
N PRO A 130 -13.59 -1.19 -5.92
CA PRO A 130 -14.31 -2.11 -6.78
C PRO A 130 -15.38 -2.84 -5.98
N ALA A 131 -16.56 -2.97 -6.55
CA ALA A 131 -17.69 -3.56 -5.87
C ALA A 131 -18.59 -4.37 -6.78
N ARG A 132 -19.38 -5.24 -6.17
CA ARG A 132 -20.43 -6.00 -6.82
C ARG A 132 -21.72 -5.90 -6.04
N ALA A 133 -22.76 -5.42 -6.69
CA ALA A 133 -24.10 -5.32 -6.13
C ALA A 133 -24.90 -6.59 -6.45
N VAL A 134 -25.48 -7.18 -5.42
CA VAL A 134 -26.22 -8.45 -5.50
C VAL A 134 -27.61 -8.27 -4.90
N GLU A 135 -28.63 -8.57 -5.69
CA GLU A 135 -29.99 -8.73 -5.19
C GLU A 135 -30.11 -10.03 -4.39
N LEU A 136 -29.92 -9.95 -3.06
CA LEU A 136 -29.92 -11.11 -2.16
C LEU A 136 -31.24 -11.90 -2.26
N SER A 137 -32.34 -11.21 -2.55
CA SER A 137 -33.66 -11.79 -2.79
C SER A 137 -33.70 -12.85 -3.90
N ARG A 138 -32.81 -12.76 -4.91
CA ARG A 138 -32.73 -13.76 -6.00
C ARG A 138 -32.16 -15.08 -5.53
N HIS A 139 -31.38 -15.05 -4.45
CA HIS A 139 -30.75 -16.22 -3.85
C HIS A 139 -31.56 -16.80 -2.69
N VAL A 140 -32.67 -16.18 -2.27
CA VAL A 140 -33.53 -16.75 -1.23
C VAL A 140 -34.32 -17.92 -1.81
N ALA A 141 -34.29 -19.05 -1.09
CA ALA A 141 -35.07 -20.22 -1.44
C ALA A 141 -36.57 -19.93 -1.26
N HIS A 142 -37.36 -20.23 -2.29
CA HIS A 142 -38.80 -20.03 -2.30
C HIS A 142 -39.52 -21.32 -2.73
N GLN A 143 -40.66 -21.62 -2.10
CA GLN A 143 -41.57 -22.64 -2.60
C GLN A 143 -42.54 -22.04 -3.61
N GLN A 144 -42.67 -22.66 -4.78
CA GLN A 144 -43.57 -22.19 -5.84
C GLN A 144 -45.03 -22.52 -5.47
N PRO A 145 -45.96 -21.54 -5.50
CA PRO A 145 -47.38 -21.82 -5.28
C PRO A 145 -47.94 -22.77 -6.33
N VAL A 146 -48.63 -23.84 -5.91
CA VAL A 146 -49.24 -24.86 -6.79
C VAL A 146 -50.24 -24.25 -7.79
N LYS A 147 -50.87 -23.12 -7.45
CA LYS A 147 -51.82 -22.38 -8.31
C LYS A 147 -51.16 -21.73 -9.54
N LEU A 148 -49.84 -21.54 -9.55
CA LEU A 148 -49.10 -20.89 -10.64
C LEU A 148 -48.43 -21.92 -11.58
N TYR A 149 -48.89 -23.17 -11.57
CA TYR A 149 -48.42 -24.23 -12.48
C TYR A 149 -49.26 -24.38 -13.77
N GLY A 150 -50.37 -23.64 -13.91
CA GLY A 150 -51.27 -23.73 -15.06
C GLY A 150 -50.98 -22.72 -16.19
N ASP A 151 -51.07 -23.22 -17.43
CA ASP A 151 -50.98 -22.56 -18.74
C ASP A 151 -49.89 -21.49 -18.94
N GLY A 152 -48.77 -21.94 -19.51
CA GLY A 152 -47.90 -21.10 -20.35
C GLY A 152 -46.82 -20.28 -19.64
N GLY A 153 -46.76 -20.25 -18.32
CA GLY A 153 -45.78 -19.42 -17.63
C GLY A 153 -45.29 -19.98 -16.30
N ALA A 154 -44.23 -20.77 -16.31
CA ALA A 154 -43.42 -21.02 -15.12
C ALA A 154 -42.66 -19.72 -14.72
N HIS A 155 -43.39 -18.73 -14.17
CA HIS A 155 -42.91 -17.36 -13.92
C HIS A 155 -41.71 -17.26 -12.95
N ARG A 156 -41.28 -18.36 -12.32
CA ARG A 156 -40.17 -18.40 -11.36
C ARG A 156 -39.28 -19.64 -11.47
N ALA A 157 -39.15 -20.24 -12.66
CA ALA A 157 -38.41 -21.49 -12.86
C ALA A 157 -36.95 -21.49 -12.37
N GLY A 158 -36.32 -20.32 -12.16
CA GLY A 158 -34.94 -20.17 -11.69
C GLY A 158 -34.74 -19.98 -10.18
N ARG A 159 -35.79 -19.77 -9.37
CA ARG A 159 -35.66 -19.44 -7.93
C ARG A 159 -36.06 -20.62 -7.04
N GLY A 160 -35.36 -20.81 -5.91
CA GLY A 160 -35.68 -21.87 -4.94
C GLY A 160 -35.34 -23.29 -5.36
N ARG A 161 -34.36 -23.46 -6.27
CA ARG A 161 -33.87 -24.79 -6.68
C ARG A 161 -33.04 -25.43 -5.57
N LEU A 162 -33.05 -26.77 -5.53
CA LEU A 162 -32.06 -27.54 -4.77
C LEU A 162 -30.68 -27.32 -5.39
N ALA A 163 -29.62 -27.29 -4.57
CA ALA A 163 -28.26 -27.20 -5.06
C ALA A 163 -27.90 -28.44 -5.89
N ASP A 164 -27.40 -28.24 -7.11
CA ASP A 164 -26.86 -29.34 -7.91
C ASP A 164 -25.44 -29.65 -7.45
N LEU A 165 -25.26 -30.80 -6.79
CA LEU A 165 -23.95 -31.22 -6.29
C LEU A 165 -22.97 -31.61 -7.40
N ARG A 166 -23.41 -31.66 -8.65
CA ARG A 166 -22.56 -31.90 -9.83
C ARG A 166 -22.06 -30.62 -10.47
N ASP A 167 -22.67 -29.48 -10.16
CA ASP A 167 -22.23 -28.16 -10.64
C ASP A 167 -21.12 -27.63 -9.73
N GLY A 168 -19.93 -28.19 -9.89
CA GLY A 168 -18.72 -27.82 -9.14
C GLY A 168 -18.43 -26.32 -9.16
N PRO A 169 -18.44 -25.64 -10.34
CA PRO A 169 -18.20 -24.21 -10.43
C PRO A 169 -19.22 -23.36 -9.65
N ALA A 170 -20.51 -23.69 -9.71
CA ALA A 170 -21.52 -22.96 -8.94
C ALA A 170 -21.38 -23.21 -7.43
N LEU A 171 -20.95 -24.42 -7.03
CA LEU A 171 -20.65 -24.77 -5.64
C LEU A 171 -19.40 -24.08 -5.11
N ASP A 172 -18.36 -23.94 -5.93
CA ASP A 172 -17.12 -23.23 -5.55
C ASP A 172 -17.45 -21.77 -5.20
N LEU A 173 -18.25 -21.09 -6.04
CA LEU A 173 -18.69 -19.72 -5.79
C LEU A 173 -19.79 -19.61 -4.73
N ALA A 174 -20.34 -20.72 -4.24
CA ALA A 174 -21.38 -20.71 -3.22
C ALA A 174 -20.82 -20.15 -1.91
N GLY A 175 -21.36 -19.03 -1.44
CA GLY A 175 -20.72 -18.37 -0.30
C GLY A 175 -20.59 -16.89 -0.52
N GLY A 176 -20.07 -16.56 -1.69
CA GLY A 176 -19.59 -15.22 -2.02
C GLY A 176 -20.51 -14.44 -2.95
N PRO A 177 -20.02 -13.27 -3.41
CA PRO A 177 -20.78 -12.33 -4.23
C PRO A 177 -21.18 -12.87 -5.61
N PHE A 178 -20.48 -13.89 -6.10
CA PHE A 178 -20.71 -14.50 -7.42
C PHE A 178 -21.54 -15.80 -7.35
N GLY A 179 -21.90 -16.26 -6.15
CA GLY A 179 -22.61 -17.53 -5.97
C GLY A 179 -24.04 -17.47 -6.47
N ALA A 180 -24.48 -18.51 -7.19
CA ALA A 180 -25.86 -18.64 -7.66
C ALA A 180 -26.74 -19.55 -6.78
N VAL A 181 -26.14 -20.26 -5.83
CA VAL A 181 -26.82 -21.27 -4.99
C VAL A 181 -27.86 -20.63 -4.07
N ALA A 182 -29.05 -21.21 -4.03
CA ALA A 182 -30.15 -20.74 -3.19
C ALA A 182 -29.86 -20.97 -1.69
N ARG A 183 -30.34 -20.06 -0.83
CA ARG A 183 -30.12 -20.04 0.62
C ARG A 183 -31.43 -19.94 1.39
N SER A 184 -31.43 -20.43 2.63
CA SER A 184 -32.51 -20.16 3.58
C SER A 184 -32.62 -18.66 3.87
N ALA A 185 -33.84 -18.19 4.12
CA ALA A 185 -34.08 -16.79 4.47
C ALA A 185 -33.35 -16.41 5.77
N ASP A 186 -32.76 -15.21 5.78
CA ASP A 186 -32.13 -14.59 6.95
C ASP A 186 -32.83 -13.27 7.22
N VAL A 187 -33.66 -13.24 8.27
CA VAL A 187 -34.53 -12.10 8.60
C VAL A 187 -33.77 -10.88 9.13
N ARG A 188 -32.47 -10.99 9.40
CA ARG A 188 -31.63 -9.82 9.72
C ARG A 188 -31.54 -8.93 8.48
N ARG A 189 -31.37 -7.62 8.68
CA ARG A 189 -31.21 -6.68 7.57
C ARG A 189 -29.78 -6.70 7.02
N ALA A 190 -29.63 -6.38 5.74
CA ALA A 190 -28.32 -6.27 5.10
C ALA A 190 -27.51 -5.09 5.69
N ASP A 191 -28.18 -4.00 6.03
CA ASP A 191 -27.63 -2.77 6.61
C ASP A 191 -27.50 -2.81 8.15
N SER A 192 -27.71 -3.97 8.78
CA SER A 192 -27.72 -4.07 10.24
C SER A 192 -26.37 -3.72 10.86
N ARG A 193 -26.36 -2.70 11.72
CA ARG A 193 -25.18 -2.26 12.49
C ARG A 193 -24.58 -3.30 13.44
N TYR A 194 -25.36 -4.30 13.86
CA TYR A 194 -24.91 -5.30 14.84
C TYR A 194 -24.41 -6.55 14.18
N ARG A 195 -25.24 -7.14 13.30
CA ARG A 195 -24.89 -8.36 12.59
C ARG A 195 -25.63 -8.38 11.28
N GLN A 196 -24.90 -8.10 10.21
CA GLN A 196 -25.43 -8.11 8.86
C GLN A 196 -25.98 -9.50 8.49
N GLY A 197 -27.06 -9.47 7.74
CA GLY A 197 -27.70 -10.62 7.12
C GLY A 197 -28.27 -10.19 5.78
N GLY A 198 -29.59 -10.19 5.64
CA GLY A 198 -30.24 -9.59 4.49
C GLY A 198 -30.56 -10.56 3.38
N TRP A 199 -30.53 -11.87 3.63
CA TRP A 199 -31.12 -12.86 2.72
C TRP A 199 -32.66 -12.81 2.84
N THR A 200 -33.24 -11.65 2.53
CA THR A 200 -34.67 -11.34 2.53
C THR A 200 -35.10 -10.86 1.13
N PRO A 201 -36.41 -10.85 0.83
CA PRO A 201 -36.91 -10.26 -0.41
C PRO A 201 -36.54 -8.78 -0.63
N ALA A 202 -36.22 -8.05 0.45
CA ALA A 202 -35.84 -6.64 0.43
C ALA A 202 -34.32 -6.43 0.45
N GLY A 203 -33.51 -7.48 0.57
CA GLY A 203 -32.08 -7.34 0.77
C GLY A 203 -31.29 -7.11 -0.51
N VAL A 204 -30.39 -6.14 -0.45
CA VAL A 204 -29.34 -5.89 -1.44
C VAL A 204 -27.98 -5.88 -0.73
N GLY A 205 -27.02 -6.61 -1.27
CA GLY A 205 -25.66 -6.65 -0.75
C GLY A 205 -24.71 -5.99 -1.74
N LEU A 206 -24.01 -4.95 -1.30
CA LEU A 206 -22.88 -4.37 -2.02
C LEU A 206 -21.60 -4.99 -1.45
N PHE A 207 -21.00 -5.91 -2.19
CA PHE A 207 -19.74 -6.53 -1.81
C PHE A 207 -18.58 -5.69 -2.31
N VAL A 208 -17.66 -5.33 -1.42
CA VAL A 208 -16.64 -4.31 -1.67
C VAL A 208 -15.25 -4.88 -1.44
N TRP A 209 -14.33 -4.62 -2.37
CA TRP A 209 -12.93 -5.00 -2.28
C TRP A 209 -12.09 -3.79 -1.86
N ARG A 210 -11.45 -3.88 -0.69
CA ARG A 210 -10.50 -2.87 -0.20
C ARG A 210 -9.05 -3.16 -0.57
N LEU A 211 -8.78 -4.35 -1.12
CA LEU A 211 -7.46 -4.71 -1.60
C LEU A 211 -7.31 -4.30 -3.06
N LYS A 212 -6.15 -3.77 -3.41
CA LYS A 212 -5.76 -3.49 -4.79
C LYS A 212 -4.97 -4.68 -5.36
N ALA A 213 -5.06 -4.89 -6.67
CA ALA A 213 -4.24 -5.85 -7.38
C ALA A 213 -2.92 -5.18 -7.81
N TYR A 214 -1.80 -5.60 -7.21
CA TYR A 214 -0.46 -5.13 -7.54
C TYR A 214 0.21 -6.08 -8.53
N SER A 215 0.79 -5.54 -9.59
CA SER A 215 1.52 -6.33 -10.58
C SER A 215 2.91 -6.71 -10.08
N LEU A 216 3.40 -7.84 -10.59
CA LEU A 216 4.80 -8.23 -10.57
C LEU A 216 5.18 -8.68 -11.95
N THR A 217 6.22 -8.07 -12.51
CA THR A 217 6.58 -8.21 -13.92
C THR A 217 7.96 -8.83 -14.04
N SER A 218 8.05 -9.97 -14.73
CA SER A 218 9.28 -10.73 -14.96
C SER A 218 10.04 -11.04 -13.67
N ALA A 219 9.31 -11.28 -12.58
CA ALA A 219 9.88 -11.64 -11.30
C ALA A 219 10.37 -13.11 -11.33
N PRO A 220 11.52 -13.44 -10.74
CA PRO A 220 11.95 -14.82 -10.61
C PRO A 220 11.04 -15.59 -9.64
N ALA A 221 10.63 -16.80 -10.02
CA ALA A 221 9.94 -17.72 -9.13
C ALA A 221 10.95 -18.39 -8.18
N TYR A 222 10.56 -18.60 -6.93
CA TYR A 222 11.43 -19.27 -5.96
C TYR A 222 11.42 -20.78 -6.16
N CYS A 223 12.60 -21.41 -6.16
CA CYS A 223 12.72 -22.87 -6.26
C CYS A 223 12.79 -23.48 -4.86
N ILE A 224 11.72 -24.14 -4.42
CA ILE A 224 11.66 -24.81 -3.11
C ILE A 224 12.47 -26.10 -3.13
N ASP A 225 12.26 -26.93 -4.15
CA ASP A 225 12.93 -28.22 -4.27
C ASP A 225 13.34 -28.46 -5.72
N ARG A 226 14.65 -28.45 -5.96
CA ARG A 226 15.24 -28.68 -7.28
C ARG A 226 15.16 -30.13 -7.74
N ALA A 227 15.13 -31.10 -6.83
CA ALA A 227 15.00 -32.51 -7.19
C ALA A 227 13.57 -32.83 -7.65
N ARG A 228 12.58 -32.16 -7.05
CA ARG A 228 11.16 -32.32 -7.37
C ARG A 228 10.59 -31.27 -8.33
N ASN A 229 11.39 -30.25 -8.68
CA ASN A 229 11.04 -29.12 -9.54
C ASN A 229 9.80 -28.36 -9.06
N LEU A 230 9.82 -28.00 -7.77
CA LEU A 230 8.74 -27.30 -7.08
C LEU A 230 9.12 -25.83 -6.91
N TYR A 231 8.20 -24.94 -7.26
CA TYR A 231 8.40 -23.50 -7.26
C TYR A 231 7.20 -22.77 -6.67
N THR A 232 7.40 -21.55 -6.19
CA THR A 232 6.33 -20.60 -5.83
C THR A 232 6.43 -19.34 -6.68
N PHE A 233 5.28 -18.69 -6.88
CA PHE A 233 5.23 -17.40 -7.55
C PHE A 233 5.98 -16.33 -6.76
N SER A 234 5.83 -16.32 -5.43
CA SER A 234 6.61 -15.43 -4.56
C SER A 234 8.07 -15.85 -4.52
N ILE A 235 8.96 -14.90 -4.80
CA ILE A 235 10.42 -15.05 -4.65
C ILE A 235 10.86 -15.29 -3.19
N LEU A 236 9.99 -14.97 -2.23
CA LEU A 236 10.24 -15.22 -0.81
C LEU A 236 9.98 -16.68 -0.41
N GLY A 237 9.40 -17.50 -1.30
CA GLY A 237 9.12 -18.92 -1.02
C GLY A 237 7.81 -19.19 -0.28
N ASN A 238 7.07 -18.15 0.11
CA ASN A 238 5.78 -18.26 0.78
C ASN A 238 4.61 -18.51 -0.19
N ASP A 239 3.53 -19.07 0.34
CA ASP A 239 2.27 -19.18 -0.36
C ASP A 239 1.67 -17.78 -0.56
N THR A 240 1.22 -17.50 -1.77
CA THR A 240 0.62 -16.21 -2.13
C THR A 240 -0.53 -16.45 -3.10
N PRO A 241 -1.78 -16.17 -2.72
CA PRO A 241 -2.91 -16.35 -3.62
C PRO A 241 -2.81 -15.37 -4.79
N LEU A 242 -3.02 -15.89 -5.99
CA LEU A 242 -3.06 -15.10 -7.22
C LEU A 242 -4.38 -14.35 -7.32
N VAL A 243 -4.31 -13.14 -7.86
CA VAL A 243 -5.44 -12.23 -7.97
C VAL A 243 -5.75 -11.94 -9.43
N THR A 244 -7.04 -11.85 -9.74
CA THR A 244 -7.51 -11.41 -11.05
C THR A 244 -7.06 -9.98 -11.30
N LYS A 245 -6.44 -9.72 -12.44
CA LYS A 245 -6.25 -8.36 -12.95
C LYS A 245 -7.61 -7.83 -13.41
N PRO A 246 -8.19 -6.81 -12.75
CA PRO A 246 -9.51 -6.32 -13.11
C PRO A 246 -9.53 -5.75 -14.54
N GLU A 247 -10.53 -6.15 -15.32
CA GLU A 247 -10.82 -5.53 -16.62
C GLU A 247 -11.91 -4.47 -16.46
N PRO A 248 -11.81 -3.31 -17.15
CA PRO A 248 -12.86 -2.31 -17.14
C PRO A 248 -14.20 -2.88 -17.60
N GLU A 249 -15.28 -2.41 -16.98
CA GLU A 249 -16.62 -2.85 -17.36
C GLU A 249 -16.98 -2.39 -18.79
N PRO A 250 -17.64 -3.25 -19.59
CA PRO A 250 -17.91 -2.96 -21.00
C PRO A 250 -18.99 -1.89 -21.22
N SER A 251 -19.83 -1.60 -20.21
CA SER A 251 -20.89 -0.60 -20.31
C SER A 251 -21.34 -0.10 -18.94
N ALA A 252 -21.93 1.10 -18.88
CA ALA A 252 -22.50 1.70 -17.66
C ALA A 252 -23.79 1.02 -17.14
N THR A 253 -24.09 -0.20 -17.58
CA THR A 253 -25.22 -1.02 -17.10
C THR A 253 -24.81 -2.47 -16.87
N HIS A 254 -23.54 -2.79 -17.11
CA HIS A 254 -22.98 -4.09 -16.79
C HIS A 254 -22.96 -4.26 -15.28
N ILE A 255 -23.08 -5.49 -14.78
CA ILE A 255 -22.95 -5.76 -13.35
C ILE A 255 -21.62 -6.46 -13.18
N ALA A 256 -20.75 -5.92 -12.32
CA ALA A 256 -19.39 -6.38 -12.14
C ALA A 256 -19.32 -7.91 -12.04
N THR A 257 -18.62 -8.57 -12.95
CA THR A 257 -18.32 -10.00 -12.87
C THR A 257 -17.00 -10.21 -12.13
N ILE A 258 -16.60 -11.46 -11.92
CA ILE A 258 -15.35 -11.78 -11.23
C ILE A 258 -14.11 -11.26 -11.97
N ASP A 259 -14.27 -10.93 -13.26
CA ASP A 259 -13.24 -10.41 -14.13
C ASP A 259 -13.07 -8.88 -13.97
N ASN A 260 -14.04 -8.19 -13.33
CA ASN A 260 -14.03 -6.74 -13.13
C ASN A 260 -13.52 -6.31 -11.74
N VAL A 261 -13.16 -7.25 -10.87
CA VAL A 261 -12.74 -6.98 -9.49
C VAL A 261 -11.46 -7.75 -9.14
N PRO A 262 -10.69 -7.30 -8.14
CA PRO A 262 -9.47 -7.99 -7.70
C PRO A 262 -9.82 -9.22 -6.84
N ALA A 263 -10.53 -10.19 -7.42
CA ALA A 263 -10.90 -11.44 -6.76
C ALA A 263 -9.73 -12.43 -6.77
N PHE A 264 -9.62 -13.24 -5.73
CA PHE A 264 -8.68 -14.36 -5.70
C PHE A 264 -9.08 -15.41 -6.73
N ILE A 265 -8.10 -15.87 -7.52
CA ILE A 265 -8.29 -16.88 -8.56
C ILE A 265 -8.40 -18.25 -7.89
N ARG A 266 -9.52 -18.94 -8.11
CA ARG A 266 -9.78 -20.27 -7.55
C ARG A 266 -9.35 -21.37 -8.50
N ARG A 267 -9.07 -22.57 -7.95
CA ARG A 267 -8.63 -23.74 -8.74
C ARG A 267 -9.64 -24.15 -9.80
N HIS A 268 -10.93 -24.29 -9.45
CA HIS A 268 -11.95 -24.69 -10.42
C HIS A 268 -12.17 -23.62 -11.49
N GLN A 269 -12.27 -22.36 -11.06
CA GLN A 269 -12.39 -21.20 -11.96
C GLN A 269 -11.25 -21.16 -12.98
N LEU A 270 -10.01 -21.33 -12.53
CA LEU A 270 -8.85 -21.35 -13.42
C LEU A 270 -8.84 -22.57 -14.33
N HIS A 271 -9.29 -23.73 -13.85
CA HIS A 271 -9.36 -24.95 -14.65
C HIS A 271 -10.30 -24.78 -15.86
N ASP A 272 -11.49 -24.22 -15.63
CA ASP A 272 -12.51 -24.08 -16.68
C ASP A 272 -12.24 -22.91 -17.64
N ARG A 273 -11.65 -21.82 -17.13
CA ARG A 273 -11.45 -20.55 -17.85
C ARG A 273 -9.97 -20.15 -17.94
N LEU A 274 -9.07 -21.12 -18.11
CA LEU A 274 -7.62 -20.88 -18.12
C LEU A 274 -7.20 -19.78 -19.11
N ALA A 275 -7.79 -19.79 -20.31
CA ALA A 275 -7.48 -18.83 -21.37
C ALA A 275 -7.81 -17.39 -20.99
N ASP A 276 -8.71 -17.15 -20.04
CA ASP A 276 -9.12 -15.82 -19.61
C ASP A 276 -8.08 -15.20 -18.67
N TYR A 277 -7.46 -16.01 -17.80
CA TYR A 277 -6.50 -15.54 -16.78
C TYR A 277 -5.03 -15.64 -17.21
N TYR A 278 -4.69 -16.59 -18.09
CA TYR A 278 -3.30 -16.92 -18.44
C TYR A 278 -2.88 -16.33 -19.80
N GLY A 279 -1.77 -15.59 -19.81
CA GLY A 279 -1.13 -15.09 -21.03
C GLY A 279 -0.60 -13.65 -20.89
N PRO A 280 0.22 -13.17 -21.85
CA PRO A 280 0.84 -11.85 -21.77
C PRO A 280 -0.19 -10.73 -21.50
N GLY A 281 0.06 -9.93 -20.46
CA GLY A 281 -0.82 -8.83 -20.05
C GLY A 281 -2.07 -9.22 -19.26
N LYS A 282 -2.31 -10.52 -19.02
CA LYS A 282 -3.44 -11.04 -18.22
C LYS A 282 -3.09 -11.15 -16.74
N SER A 283 -3.83 -11.96 -15.98
CA SER A 283 -3.67 -12.07 -14.53
C SER A 283 -2.35 -12.71 -14.13
N PHE A 284 -1.89 -13.74 -14.86
CA PHE A 284 -0.57 -14.32 -14.66
C PHE A 284 0.04 -14.95 -15.92
N VAL A 285 1.36 -15.11 -15.93
CA VAL A 285 2.18 -15.70 -17.00
C VAL A 285 3.32 -16.49 -16.37
N ILE A 286 3.70 -17.61 -16.99
CA ILE A 286 4.88 -18.37 -16.60
C ILE A 286 5.81 -18.47 -17.82
N ARG A 287 7.07 -18.10 -17.62
CA ARG A 287 8.17 -18.22 -18.57
C ARG A 287 9.24 -19.13 -17.97
N ARG A 288 9.95 -19.88 -18.82
CA ARG A 288 11.01 -20.81 -18.38
C ARG A 288 12.24 -20.67 -19.23
N ASP A 289 13.39 -21.03 -18.65
CA ASP A 289 14.66 -21.14 -19.36
C ASP A 289 15.13 -19.86 -20.07
N GLY A 290 14.74 -18.69 -19.56
CA GLY A 290 15.11 -17.39 -20.12
C GLY A 290 14.40 -17.06 -21.43
N GLU A 291 13.43 -17.87 -21.86
CA GLU A 291 12.63 -17.59 -23.04
C GLU A 291 11.61 -16.48 -22.76
N ASP A 292 11.52 -15.52 -23.67
CA ASP A 292 10.49 -14.48 -23.63
C ASP A 292 9.07 -15.03 -23.94
N LYS A 293 9.01 -16.25 -24.50
CA LYS A 293 7.74 -16.90 -24.84
C LYS A 293 7.11 -17.53 -23.60
N PRO A 294 5.81 -17.26 -23.34
CA PRO A 294 5.10 -17.91 -22.26
C PRO A 294 4.98 -19.42 -22.50
N VAL A 295 4.92 -20.21 -21.44
CA VAL A 295 4.60 -21.64 -21.52
C VAL A 295 3.26 -21.80 -22.26
N PRO A 296 3.14 -22.70 -23.25
CA PRO A 296 1.90 -22.88 -24.00
C PRO A 296 0.73 -23.22 -23.08
N LEU A 297 -0.47 -22.70 -23.39
CA LEU A 297 -1.67 -22.97 -22.60
C LEU A 297 -1.99 -24.47 -22.51
N SER A 298 -1.68 -25.23 -23.56
CA SER A 298 -1.84 -26.70 -23.59
C SER A 298 -0.99 -27.46 -22.56
N ASP A 299 0.09 -26.83 -22.09
CA ASP A 299 1.04 -27.43 -21.16
C ASP A 299 0.69 -27.09 -19.70
N ILE A 300 -0.15 -26.08 -19.47
CA ILE A 300 -0.59 -25.68 -18.13
C ILE A 300 -1.71 -26.61 -17.64
N VAL A 301 -1.57 -27.11 -16.42
CA VAL A 301 -2.58 -27.91 -15.74
C VAL A 301 -2.88 -27.29 -14.39
N VAL A 302 -4.16 -27.06 -14.09
CA VAL A 302 -4.54 -26.60 -12.75
C VAL A 302 -4.66 -27.81 -11.84
N ALA A 303 -4.00 -27.78 -10.68
CA ALA A 303 -4.01 -28.87 -9.72
C ALA A 303 -3.85 -28.34 -8.29
N ASP A 304 -4.32 -29.13 -7.32
CA ASP A 304 -4.05 -28.90 -5.91
C ASP A 304 -2.60 -29.27 -5.58
N LEU A 305 -1.80 -28.28 -5.17
CA LEU A 305 -0.40 -28.42 -4.80
C LEU A 305 -0.15 -28.22 -3.29
N SER A 306 -1.21 -28.27 -2.46
CA SER A 306 -1.12 -28.08 -1.01
C SER A 306 -0.15 -29.07 -0.35
N GLU A 307 -0.16 -30.34 -0.78
CA GLU A 307 0.73 -31.39 -0.26
C GLU A 307 1.83 -31.81 -1.24
N TRP A 308 2.01 -31.09 -2.35
CA TRP A 308 2.97 -31.44 -3.42
C TRP A 308 2.86 -32.88 -3.94
N ARG A 309 1.68 -33.51 -3.80
CA ARG A 309 1.42 -34.90 -4.20
C ARG A 309 1.22 -35.04 -5.70
N TYR A 310 0.65 -34.03 -6.36
CA TYR A 310 0.40 -34.05 -7.79
C TYR A 310 1.74 -34.06 -8.56
N ARG A 311 1.87 -34.98 -9.52
CA ARG A 311 3.06 -35.10 -10.38
C ARG A 311 2.67 -34.80 -11.83
N PRO A 312 3.08 -33.65 -12.39
CA PRO A 312 2.79 -33.31 -13.78
C PRO A 312 3.42 -34.32 -14.75
N LYS A 313 2.74 -34.58 -15.87
CA LYS A 313 3.30 -35.41 -16.95
C LYS A 313 4.43 -34.66 -17.66
N ARG A 314 5.16 -35.35 -18.55
CA ARG A 314 6.21 -34.72 -19.36
C ARG A 314 5.65 -33.55 -20.17
N GLY A 315 6.30 -32.39 -20.07
CA GLY A 315 5.90 -31.16 -20.76
C GLY A 315 4.91 -30.31 -19.97
N GLN A 316 4.18 -30.91 -19.02
CA GLN A 316 3.17 -30.19 -18.24
C GLN A 316 3.78 -29.38 -17.09
N VAL A 317 3.10 -28.28 -16.79
CA VAL A 317 3.35 -27.39 -15.66
C VAL A 317 2.07 -27.33 -14.84
N ALA A 318 2.11 -27.86 -13.61
CA ALA A 318 0.98 -27.75 -12.71
C ALA A 318 1.02 -26.41 -11.98
N VAL A 319 -0.14 -25.76 -11.85
CA VAL A 319 -0.32 -24.47 -11.19
C VAL A 319 -1.44 -24.57 -10.16
N ASP A 320 -1.18 -24.03 -8.97
CA ASP A 320 -2.18 -23.83 -7.92
C ASP A 320 -2.32 -22.32 -7.65
N PRO A 321 -3.42 -21.68 -8.09
CA PRO A 321 -3.59 -20.22 -7.94
C PRO A 321 -3.93 -19.80 -6.51
N GLU A 322 -4.46 -20.68 -5.68
CA GLU A 322 -4.87 -20.35 -4.30
C GLU A 322 -3.65 -20.27 -3.37
N LEU A 323 -2.62 -21.07 -3.65
CA LEU A 323 -1.37 -21.08 -2.89
C LEU A 323 -0.21 -20.39 -3.63
N GLY A 324 -0.37 -20.08 -4.92
CA GLY A 324 0.72 -19.54 -5.72
C GLY A 324 1.87 -20.52 -5.90
N ARG A 325 1.56 -21.80 -6.14
CA ARG A 325 2.55 -22.88 -6.31
C ARG A 325 2.62 -23.35 -7.77
N ILE A 326 3.80 -23.80 -8.18
CA ILE A 326 4.11 -24.28 -9.52
C ILE A 326 4.90 -25.59 -9.40
N ALA A 327 4.56 -26.60 -10.18
CA ALA A 327 5.34 -27.84 -10.28
C ALA A 327 5.61 -28.21 -11.74
N PHE A 328 6.84 -28.58 -12.05
CA PHE A 328 7.23 -29.03 -13.39
C PHE A 328 7.34 -30.56 -13.45
N GLY A 329 7.00 -31.15 -14.61
CA GLY A 329 7.26 -32.57 -14.86
C GLY A 329 8.76 -32.90 -14.77
N ALA A 330 9.11 -34.04 -14.15
CA ALA A 330 10.50 -34.40 -13.83
C ALA A 330 11.48 -34.42 -15.02
N ARG A 331 10.99 -34.63 -16.25
CA ARG A 331 11.79 -34.65 -17.49
C ARG A 331 11.74 -33.35 -18.30
N SER A 332 10.98 -32.37 -17.84
CA SER A 332 10.78 -31.04 -18.44
C SER A 332 11.07 -29.94 -17.42
N ALA A 333 11.97 -30.23 -16.48
CA ALA A 333 12.43 -29.30 -15.48
C ALA A 333 13.21 -28.14 -16.13
N PRO A 334 12.91 -26.88 -15.74
CA PRO A 334 13.68 -25.73 -16.20
C PRO A 334 15.10 -25.79 -15.66
N ARG A 335 16.08 -25.50 -16.51
CA ARG A 335 17.51 -25.48 -16.19
C ARG A 335 18.03 -24.08 -15.87
N GLN A 336 17.54 -23.05 -16.56
CA GLN A 336 18.01 -21.67 -16.38
C GLN A 336 17.13 -20.84 -15.44
N GLY A 337 15.97 -21.37 -15.04
CA GLY A 337 15.07 -20.73 -14.07
C GLY A 337 13.64 -20.60 -14.59
N VAL A 338 12.81 -19.98 -13.76
CA VAL A 338 11.39 -19.71 -14.01
C VAL A 338 11.12 -18.25 -13.67
N TRP A 339 10.43 -17.57 -14.55
CA TRP A 339 9.99 -16.19 -14.37
C TRP A 339 8.48 -16.13 -14.48
N VAL A 340 7.89 -15.25 -13.69
CA VAL A 340 6.44 -15.11 -13.61
C VAL A 340 6.04 -13.65 -13.73
N ASP A 341 4.93 -13.43 -14.43
CA ASP A 341 4.11 -12.24 -14.23
C ASP A 341 2.91 -12.66 -13.41
N TYR A 342 2.55 -11.91 -12.38
CA TYR A 342 1.31 -12.19 -11.65
C TYR A 342 0.85 -10.97 -10.87
N HIS A 343 -0.39 -11.04 -10.36
CA HIS A 343 -0.91 -10.03 -9.46
C HIS A 343 -1.14 -10.61 -8.07
N TYR A 344 -0.76 -9.85 -7.05
CA TYR A 344 -1.05 -10.13 -5.65
C TYR A 344 -1.93 -9.02 -5.06
N ALA A 345 -2.63 -9.33 -3.98
CA ALA A 345 -3.49 -8.35 -3.31
C ALA A 345 -2.77 -7.73 -2.11
N PHE A 346 -2.85 -6.42 -1.98
CA PHE A 346 -2.36 -5.70 -0.80
C PHE A 346 -3.19 -4.42 -0.55
N GLY A 347 -2.98 -3.80 0.62
CA GLY A 347 -3.87 -2.76 1.15
C GLY A 347 -3.57 -1.32 0.75
N ALA A 348 -2.32 -1.01 0.42
CA ALA A 348 -1.85 0.35 0.18
C ALA A 348 -0.55 0.35 -0.63
N ASP A 349 -0.25 1.50 -1.22
CA ASP A 349 0.99 1.77 -1.96
C ASP A 349 2.14 1.94 -0.95
N MET A 350 2.59 0.83 -0.37
CA MET A 350 3.55 0.76 0.73
C MET A 350 4.51 -0.42 0.54
N GLY A 351 5.77 -0.24 0.93
CA GLY A 351 6.83 -1.24 0.77
C GLY A 351 7.37 -1.35 -0.65
N GLY A 352 8.33 -2.23 -0.90
CA GLY A 352 8.93 -2.37 -2.23
C GLY A 352 7.98 -3.09 -3.18
N GLY A 353 7.11 -2.39 -3.92
CA GLY A 353 6.14 -2.94 -4.89
C GLY A 353 6.15 -2.19 -6.23
N GLU A 354 5.53 -2.76 -7.28
CA GLU A 354 5.41 -2.13 -8.60
C GLU A 354 4.20 -1.17 -8.63
N TYR A 355 4.39 0.03 -8.11
CA TYR A 355 3.40 1.11 -8.15
C TYR A 355 4.10 2.44 -8.36
N GLU A 356 3.33 3.47 -8.73
CA GLU A 356 3.85 4.83 -8.93
C GLU A 356 4.18 5.48 -7.58
N ARG A 357 5.35 6.10 -7.50
CA ARG A 357 5.92 6.74 -6.31
C ARG A 357 6.08 8.22 -6.62
N ASP A 358 5.55 9.07 -5.75
CA ASP A 358 5.72 10.52 -5.88
C ASP A 358 7.19 10.89 -5.60
N ARG A 359 7.82 11.55 -6.58
CA ARG A 359 9.28 11.76 -6.59
C ARG A 359 9.60 13.16 -7.08
N GLU A 360 10.46 13.83 -6.32
CA GLU A 360 11.03 15.10 -6.76
C GLU A 360 12.09 14.85 -7.85
N PRO A 361 12.02 15.55 -9.00
CA PRO A 361 13.06 15.47 -10.02
C PRO A 361 14.41 15.96 -9.50
N ARG A 362 15.47 15.15 -9.67
CA ARG A 362 16.84 15.47 -9.27
C ARG A 362 17.78 15.55 -10.48
N PRO A 363 17.74 16.65 -11.25
CA PRO A 363 18.59 16.81 -12.44
C PRO A 363 20.08 17.04 -12.09
N ASP A 364 20.38 17.31 -10.82
CA ASP A 364 21.70 17.57 -10.27
C ASP A 364 22.51 16.28 -9.99
N ALA A 365 21.85 15.12 -9.94
CA ALA A 365 22.48 13.87 -9.56
C ALA A 365 22.97 13.05 -10.77
N THR A 366 24.07 12.32 -10.58
CA THR A 366 24.58 11.38 -11.59
C THR A 366 23.78 10.07 -11.51
N VAL A 367 23.05 9.71 -12.57
CA VAL A 367 22.22 8.50 -12.62
C VAL A 367 22.97 7.34 -13.29
N LEU A 368 23.13 6.24 -12.58
CA LEU A 368 23.71 4.99 -13.06
C LEU A 368 22.65 3.90 -13.08
N ARG A 369 22.37 3.32 -14.25
CA ARG A 369 21.32 2.30 -14.42
C ARG A 369 21.85 0.88 -14.31
N VAL A 370 21.14 0.07 -13.52
CA VAL A 370 21.48 -1.32 -13.23
C VAL A 370 20.34 -2.23 -13.68
N GLY A 371 20.64 -3.17 -14.57
CA GLY A 371 19.65 -4.15 -15.03
C GLY A 371 20.07 -4.89 -16.31
N PRO A 372 19.27 -5.89 -16.73
CA PRO A 372 19.47 -6.54 -18.02
C PRO A 372 19.37 -5.53 -19.17
N GLY A 373 20.43 -5.44 -19.99
CA GLY A 373 20.48 -4.51 -21.13
C GLY A 373 20.92 -3.08 -20.79
N GLU A 374 21.20 -2.78 -19.51
CA GLU A 374 21.75 -1.50 -19.07
C GLU A 374 23.29 -1.51 -19.03
N THR A 375 23.89 -0.34 -18.74
CA THR A 375 25.34 -0.18 -18.59
C THR A 375 25.92 -1.11 -17.52
N TYR A 376 25.23 -1.24 -16.40
CA TYR A 376 25.65 -2.08 -15.28
C TYR A 376 24.69 -3.25 -15.08
N GLN A 377 25.23 -4.44 -14.83
CA GLN A 377 24.42 -5.60 -14.44
C GLN A 377 24.33 -5.75 -12.92
N ARG A 378 25.34 -5.23 -12.20
CA ARG A 378 25.53 -5.39 -10.76
C ARG A 378 25.47 -4.05 -10.06
N ILE A 379 24.86 -4.03 -8.87
CA ILE A 379 24.70 -2.81 -8.07
C ILE A 379 26.08 -2.29 -7.64
N MET A 380 26.97 -3.20 -7.21
CA MET A 380 28.28 -2.80 -6.71
C MET A 380 29.23 -2.29 -7.79
N ASP A 381 29.05 -2.70 -9.04
CA ASP A 381 29.87 -2.19 -10.14
C ASP A 381 29.48 -0.73 -10.46
N ALA A 382 28.18 -0.41 -10.49
CA ALA A 382 27.71 0.97 -10.61
C ALA A 382 28.20 1.85 -9.45
N TYR A 383 28.13 1.34 -8.22
CA TYR A 383 28.61 2.07 -7.05
C TYR A 383 30.11 2.36 -7.09
N ARG A 384 30.94 1.37 -7.47
CA ARG A 384 32.40 1.55 -7.57
C ARG A 384 32.77 2.58 -8.63
N ASP A 385 32.09 2.56 -9.77
CA ASP A 385 32.35 3.52 -10.85
C ASP A 385 31.95 4.93 -10.44
N TRP A 386 30.79 5.10 -9.78
CA TRP A 386 30.40 6.38 -9.20
C TRP A 386 31.42 6.88 -8.16
N GLN A 387 31.85 6.02 -7.23
CA GLN A 387 32.84 6.39 -6.22
C GLN A 387 34.19 6.77 -6.84
N HIS A 388 34.59 6.08 -7.91
CA HIS A 388 35.80 6.38 -8.66
C HIS A 388 35.72 7.77 -9.34
N ASP A 389 34.60 8.07 -9.98
CA ASP A 389 34.34 9.39 -10.60
C ASP A 389 34.25 10.51 -9.56
N ARG A 390 33.61 10.24 -8.42
CA ARG A 390 33.47 11.15 -7.29
C ARG A 390 34.82 11.56 -6.73
N ARG A 391 35.70 10.58 -6.46
CA ARG A 391 37.06 10.81 -5.95
C ARG A 391 37.99 11.47 -6.97
N ALA A 392 37.73 11.25 -8.26
CA ALA A 392 38.45 11.92 -9.34
C ALA A 392 37.91 13.33 -9.66
N GLY A 393 36.86 13.79 -8.98
CA GLY A 393 36.23 15.10 -9.22
C GLY A 393 35.50 15.21 -10.56
N ARG A 394 35.13 14.08 -11.18
CA ARG A 394 34.42 14.03 -12.46
C ARG A 394 32.91 14.19 -12.31
N CYS A 395 32.36 13.88 -11.14
CA CYS A 395 30.95 14.07 -10.80
C CYS A 395 30.77 14.73 -9.42
N GLY A 396 29.56 15.23 -9.18
CA GLY A 396 29.16 15.82 -7.89
C GLY A 396 28.95 14.77 -6.79
N PRO A 397 28.63 15.21 -5.55
CA PRO A 397 28.38 14.33 -4.41
C PRO A 397 27.06 13.56 -4.48
N GLU A 398 26.16 13.92 -5.40
CA GLU A 398 24.83 13.32 -5.54
C GLU A 398 24.88 12.19 -6.59
N GLY A 399 24.69 10.94 -6.14
CA GLY A 399 24.70 9.75 -6.98
C GLY A 399 23.40 8.97 -6.85
N ILE A 400 22.81 8.58 -7.97
CA ILE A 400 21.60 7.75 -8.03
C ILE A 400 21.96 6.44 -8.75
N ILE A 401 21.79 5.32 -8.05
CA ILE A 401 21.85 3.98 -8.63
C ILE A 401 20.41 3.51 -8.84
N GLU A 402 19.98 3.46 -10.09
CA GLU A 402 18.60 3.13 -10.47
C GLU A 402 18.52 1.69 -11.01
N ILE A 403 17.78 0.83 -10.31
CA ILE A 403 17.56 -0.56 -10.69
C ILE A 403 16.32 -0.65 -11.59
N THR A 404 16.50 -1.04 -12.85
CA THR A 404 15.46 -0.95 -13.89
C THR A 404 14.62 -2.22 -14.06
N HIS A 405 14.90 -3.28 -13.30
CA HIS A 405 14.28 -4.59 -13.48
C HIS A 405 13.85 -5.25 -12.15
N SER A 406 12.68 -5.90 -12.11
CA SER A 406 12.13 -6.63 -10.95
C SER A 406 12.80 -7.98 -10.67
N GLY A 407 14.12 -8.05 -10.87
CA GLY A 407 14.93 -9.25 -10.69
C GLY A 407 15.35 -9.48 -9.23
N ALA A 408 15.98 -10.64 -8.99
CA ALA A 408 16.63 -10.95 -7.73
C ALA A 408 18.14 -10.65 -7.82
N TYR A 409 18.60 -9.68 -7.04
CA TYR A 409 20.00 -9.26 -6.94
C TYR A 409 20.64 -9.96 -5.75
N GLN A 410 21.62 -10.82 -6.05
CA GLN A 410 22.35 -11.65 -5.07
C GLN A 410 23.81 -11.22 -5.08
N GLU A 411 24.12 -10.18 -4.31
CA GLU A 411 25.43 -9.56 -4.25
C GLU A 411 25.75 -9.19 -2.80
N GLN A 412 27.04 -9.13 -2.47
CA GLN A 412 27.49 -8.52 -1.22
C GLN A 412 27.46 -7.00 -1.41
N LEU A 413 26.63 -6.31 -0.62
CA LEU A 413 26.42 -4.87 -0.72
C LEU A 413 27.15 -4.16 0.43
N ASP A 414 28.26 -3.51 0.11
CA ASP A 414 29.10 -2.77 1.04
C ASP A 414 29.30 -1.34 0.53
N PHE A 415 28.60 -0.38 1.13
CA PHE A 415 28.66 1.03 0.77
C PHE A 415 29.56 1.79 1.76
N ASP A 416 30.77 2.12 1.33
CA ASP A 416 31.76 2.90 2.07
C ASP A 416 31.73 4.36 1.61
N LEU A 417 30.98 5.21 2.31
CA LEU A 417 30.68 6.59 1.90
C LEU A 417 31.72 7.59 2.43
N ASP A 418 32.20 8.46 1.55
CA ASP A 418 33.12 9.55 1.91
C ASP A 418 32.34 10.77 2.44
N PRO A 419 32.96 11.68 3.22
CA PRO A 419 32.30 12.90 3.67
C PRO A 419 31.70 13.72 2.52
N GLY A 420 30.44 14.14 2.70
CA GLY A 420 29.65 14.91 1.75
C GLY A 420 28.85 14.06 0.75
N ASP A 421 29.08 12.75 0.70
CA ASP A 421 28.42 11.87 -0.26
C ASP A 421 26.92 11.73 0.01
N ARG A 422 26.14 11.69 -1.08
CA ARG A 422 24.69 11.50 -1.06
C ARG A 422 24.31 10.46 -2.09
N LEU A 423 24.12 9.24 -1.61
CA LEU A 423 23.84 8.08 -2.45
C LEU A 423 22.36 7.69 -2.35
N GLU A 424 21.69 7.52 -3.49
CA GLU A 424 20.33 6.99 -3.57
C GLU A 424 20.36 5.68 -4.34
N LEU A 425 20.03 4.57 -3.67
CA LEU A 425 19.76 3.28 -4.31
C LEU A 425 18.25 3.13 -4.47
N ARG A 426 17.77 3.21 -5.71
CA ARG A 426 16.34 3.22 -6.00
C ARG A 426 15.91 2.20 -7.03
N ALA A 427 14.68 1.73 -6.90
CA ALA A 427 13.96 1.06 -7.96
C ALA A 427 13.45 2.06 -9.00
N ALA A 428 13.50 1.70 -10.28
CA ALA A 428 12.77 2.42 -11.32
C ALA A 428 11.26 2.39 -11.06
N GLU A 429 10.54 3.31 -11.70
CA GLU A 429 9.07 3.33 -11.68
C GLU A 429 8.51 2.01 -12.23
N GLY A 430 7.52 1.43 -11.55
CA GLY A 430 6.94 0.14 -11.95
C GLY A 430 7.89 -1.07 -11.82
N ALA A 431 9.06 -0.92 -11.21
CA ALA A 431 9.97 -2.03 -10.91
C ALA A 431 9.98 -2.37 -9.41
N ARG A 432 10.18 -3.66 -9.11
CA ARG A 432 10.33 -4.20 -7.75
C ARG A 432 11.59 -5.07 -7.66
N PRO A 433 12.78 -4.45 -7.54
CA PRO A 433 14.01 -5.19 -7.35
C PRO A 433 14.03 -5.85 -5.97
N VAL A 434 14.51 -7.09 -5.96
CA VAL A 434 14.61 -7.91 -4.74
C VAL A 434 16.07 -8.14 -4.43
N VAL A 435 16.57 -7.50 -3.38
CA VAL A 435 17.91 -7.70 -2.86
C VAL A 435 17.88 -8.90 -1.91
N ARG A 436 18.48 -10.01 -2.33
CA ARG A 436 18.61 -11.23 -1.51
C ARG A 436 20.01 -11.32 -0.96
N LEU A 437 20.14 -11.06 0.33
CA LEU A 437 21.40 -11.17 1.06
C LEU A 437 21.57 -12.63 1.51
N LEU A 438 22.62 -13.28 1.02
CA LEU A 438 22.96 -14.68 1.32
C LEU A 438 24.19 -14.74 2.23
N ASP A 439 24.34 -15.85 2.97
CA ASP A 439 25.58 -16.15 3.68
C ASP A 439 26.65 -16.60 2.68
N TRP A 440 27.55 -15.69 2.33
CA TRP A 440 28.76 -15.97 1.57
C TRP A 440 29.82 -16.64 2.44
N TYR A 441 29.84 -16.33 3.74
CA TYR A 441 30.81 -16.84 4.69
C TYR A 441 30.15 -17.67 5.78
N SER A 442 30.62 -18.90 6.01
CA SER A 442 30.09 -19.77 7.07
C SER A 442 30.53 -19.37 8.49
N ASN A 443 31.50 -18.45 8.62
CA ASN A 443 32.13 -18.08 9.88
C ASN A 443 31.84 -16.64 10.33
N ARG A 444 30.97 -15.90 9.63
CA ARG A 444 30.52 -14.57 10.02
C ARG A 444 29.13 -14.27 9.42
N PRO A 445 28.31 -13.46 10.09
CA PRO A 445 27.07 -12.99 9.50
C PRO A 445 27.37 -12.03 8.35
N ASP A 446 26.62 -12.15 7.26
CA ASP A 446 26.60 -11.17 6.16
C ASP A 446 25.42 -10.21 6.34
N ALA A 447 25.58 -8.97 5.92
CA ALA A 447 24.56 -7.93 5.96
C ALA A 447 24.80 -6.93 4.82
N LEU A 448 23.81 -6.10 4.50
CA LEU A 448 24.04 -4.90 3.70
C LEU A 448 24.72 -3.87 4.60
N ASN A 449 25.99 -3.58 4.35
CA ASN A 449 26.76 -2.65 5.18
C ASN A 449 26.76 -1.25 4.58
N ILE A 450 26.45 -0.26 5.40
CA ILE A 450 26.58 1.17 5.08
C ILE A 450 27.53 1.75 6.12
N ARG A 451 28.66 2.28 5.66
CA ARG A 451 29.73 2.73 6.53
C ARG A 451 30.22 4.11 6.11
N SER A 452 30.51 4.96 7.07
CA SER A 452 31.31 6.16 6.81
C SER A 452 32.80 5.78 6.84
N VAL A 453 33.56 6.26 5.85
CA VAL A 453 35.01 6.00 5.75
C VAL A 453 35.82 6.84 6.75
N SER A 454 35.28 7.99 7.18
CA SER A 454 35.94 8.92 8.10
C SER A 454 35.20 8.95 9.44
N GLU A 455 35.91 8.66 10.53
CA GLU A 455 35.36 8.78 11.89
C GLU A 455 35.24 10.24 12.33
N ASP A 456 36.06 11.14 11.77
CA ASP A 456 36.04 12.57 12.05
C ASP A 456 35.51 13.34 10.84
N CYS A 457 34.25 13.79 10.90
CA CYS A 457 33.67 14.68 9.91
C CYS A 457 32.70 15.69 10.56
N VAL A 458 32.65 16.91 10.00
CA VAL A 458 31.73 17.97 10.47
C VAL A 458 30.30 17.50 10.23
N PRO A 459 29.33 17.75 11.14
CA PRO A 459 27.94 17.27 10.98
C PRO A 459 27.28 17.61 9.63
N ALA A 460 27.66 18.73 9.00
CA ALA A 460 27.15 19.15 7.69
C ALA A 460 27.64 18.25 6.53
N ASP A 461 28.83 17.67 6.67
CA ASP A 461 29.48 16.83 5.67
C ASP A 461 29.30 15.34 5.95
N ARG A 462 28.46 14.96 6.92
CA ARG A 462 28.17 13.55 7.16
C ARG A 462 27.43 12.95 5.96
N PRO A 463 27.85 11.77 5.47
CA PRO A 463 27.24 11.15 4.31
C PRO A 463 25.78 10.77 4.56
N ARG A 464 25.00 10.73 3.48
CA ARG A 464 23.58 10.38 3.49
C ARG A 464 23.30 9.29 2.47
N VAL A 465 22.40 8.39 2.84
CA VAL A 465 21.95 7.32 1.94
C VAL A 465 20.43 7.22 1.92
N VAL A 466 19.87 7.00 0.74
CA VAL A 466 18.45 6.79 0.51
C VAL A 466 18.25 5.42 -0.14
N LEU A 467 17.41 4.59 0.46
CA LEU A 467 16.92 3.33 -0.11
C LEU A 467 15.46 3.54 -0.51
N ASP A 468 15.14 3.35 -1.79
CA ASP A 468 13.81 3.63 -2.34
C ASP A 468 13.27 2.48 -3.20
N GLY A 469 12.11 1.94 -2.85
CA GLY A 469 11.40 0.99 -3.71
C GLY A 469 11.98 -0.43 -3.70
N LEU A 470 12.80 -0.78 -2.71
CA LEU A 470 13.52 -2.06 -2.65
C LEU A 470 12.81 -3.08 -1.75
N LEU A 471 12.87 -4.36 -2.13
CA LEU A 471 12.60 -5.45 -1.20
C LEU A 471 13.93 -6.08 -0.78
N VAL A 472 14.21 -6.15 0.52
CA VAL A 472 15.39 -6.78 1.09
C VAL A 472 14.98 -8.01 1.88
N ALA A 473 15.61 -9.15 1.56
CA ALA A 473 15.37 -10.43 2.23
C ALA A 473 16.68 -11.18 2.50
N GLY A 474 16.63 -12.13 3.43
CA GLY A 474 17.72 -13.01 3.84
C GLY A 474 18.52 -12.49 5.05
N ARG A 475 18.87 -11.21 5.06
CA ARG A 475 19.60 -10.54 6.15
C ARG A 475 19.15 -9.09 6.32
N GLY A 476 19.61 -8.46 7.39
CA GLY A 476 19.34 -7.06 7.71
C GLY A 476 20.34 -6.07 7.09
N ILE A 477 20.14 -4.80 7.44
CA ILE A 477 21.00 -3.67 7.10
C ILE A 477 21.81 -3.30 8.34
N ASN A 478 23.11 -3.09 8.16
CA ASN A 478 24.00 -2.63 9.22
C ASN A 478 24.57 -1.25 8.86
N VAL A 479 24.38 -0.28 9.75
CA VAL A 479 24.85 1.10 9.58
C VAL A 479 25.89 1.41 10.65
N THR A 480 27.08 1.83 10.24
CA THR A 480 28.19 2.13 11.15
C THR A 480 28.89 3.45 10.84
N GLY A 481 29.43 4.09 11.88
CA GLY A 481 30.19 5.34 11.76
C GLY A 481 29.32 6.61 11.68
N PRO A 482 29.94 7.79 11.61
CA PRO A 482 29.24 9.08 11.67
C PRO A 482 28.45 9.38 10.39
N MET A 483 27.22 8.90 10.34
CA MET A 483 26.27 9.11 9.25
C MET A 483 25.37 10.32 9.54
N GLY A 484 24.93 11.01 8.48
CA GLY A 484 24.03 12.15 8.60
C GLY A 484 22.57 11.70 8.64
N ALA A 485 22.16 10.92 7.63
CA ALA A 485 20.82 10.36 7.56
C ALA A 485 20.81 9.05 6.75
N VAL A 486 19.96 8.12 7.19
CA VAL A 486 19.60 6.91 6.45
C VAL A 486 18.10 6.99 6.20
N VAL A 487 17.71 7.14 4.94
CA VAL A 487 16.30 7.25 4.54
C VAL A 487 15.87 5.94 3.90
N VAL A 488 14.81 5.34 4.41
CA VAL A 488 14.20 4.11 3.89
C VAL A 488 12.77 4.45 3.48
N ARG A 489 12.54 4.58 2.18
CA ARG A 489 11.22 4.94 1.63
C ARG A 489 10.70 3.87 0.67
N HIS A 490 9.40 3.59 0.70
CA HIS A 490 8.79 2.55 -0.15
C HIS A 490 9.57 1.22 -0.16
N CYS A 491 10.16 0.84 0.97
CA CYS A 491 11.01 -0.34 1.06
C CYS A 491 10.34 -1.42 1.92
N THR A 492 10.64 -2.68 1.62
CA THR A 492 10.28 -3.79 2.51
C THR A 492 11.54 -4.50 2.96
N LEU A 493 11.87 -4.37 4.25
CA LEU A 493 12.80 -5.26 4.92
C LEU A 493 11.98 -6.36 5.55
N VAL A 494 11.98 -7.55 4.93
CA VAL A 494 11.07 -8.65 5.28
C VAL A 494 11.17 -8.95 6.79
N PRO A 495 10.08 -8.79 7.57
CA PRO A 495 10.07 -9.15 8.98
C PRO A 495 10.48 -10.61 9.18
N GLY A 496 11.49 -10.84 10.02
CA GLY A 496 12.08 -12.16 10.22
C GLY A 496 12.99 -12.67 9.09
N TRP A 497 13.52 -11.75 8.26
CA TRP A 497 14.43 -11.95 7.12
C TRP A 497 13.89 -12.77 5.93
N SER A 498 13.09 -13.79 6.17
CA SER A 498 12.49 -14.62 5.12
C SER A 498 11.24 -15.32 5.67
N LEU A 499 10.46 -15.92 4.76
CA LEU A 499 9.18 -16.54 5.08
C LEU A 499 9.21 -18.04 4.79
N GLU A 500 8.54 -18.81 5.65
CA GLU A 500 8.14 -20.19 5.41
C GLU A 500 6.89 -20.24 4.49
N PRO A 501 6.52 -21.42 3.94
CA PRO A 501 5.38 -21.55 3.03
C PRO A 501 4.08 -20.95 3.58
N GLU A 502 3.78 -21.12 4.87
CA GLU A 502 2.58 -20.59 5.52
C GLU A 502 2.68 -19.12 5.98
N CYS A 503 3.67 -18.37 5.43
CA CYS A 503 3.97 -16.99 5.78
C CYS A 503 4.43 -16.79 7.24
N ASP A 504 4.96 -17.84 7.86
CA ASP A 504 5.62 -17.73 9.17
C ASP A 504 7.07 -17.22 8.97
N PRO A 505 7.57 -16.35 9.86
CA PRO A 505 8.93 -15.79 9.74
C PRO A 505 10.00 -16.83 10.08
N HIS A 506 11.03 -16.94 9.25
CA HIS A 506 12.11 -17.92 9.46
C HIS A 506 13.07 -17.53 10.60
N SER A 507 13.42 -16.24 10.71
CA SER A 507 14.41 -15.73 11.67
C SER A 507 13.82 -14.58 12.49
N PRO A 508 12.87 -14.87 13.39
CA PRO A 508 11.96 -13.84 13.87
C PRO A 508 12.50 -12.96 15.01
N GLU A 509 13.64 -13.33 15.60
CA GLU A 509 14.35 -12.54 16.63
C GLU A 509 15.43 -11.65 16.02
N GLU A 510 15.70 -11.80 14.73
CA GLU A 510 16.83 -11.14 14.08
C GLU A 510 16.45 -9.72 13.61
N PRO A 511 17.31 -8.72 13.86
CA PRO A 511 17.03 -7.34 13.47
C PRO A 511 17.13 -7.13 11.96
N SER A 512 16.19 -6.36 11.42
CA SER A 512 16.21 -5.91 10.02
C SER A 512 17.12 -4.68 9.83
N ILE A 513 17.28 -3.85 10.87
CA ILE A 513 18.21 -2.71 10.86
C ILE A 513 19.02 -2.71 12.15
N VAL A 514 20.33 -2.69 12.04
CA VAL A 514 21.26 -2.51 13.15
C VAL A 514 21.96 -1.16 12.97
N LEU A 515 21.83 -0.29 13.97
CA LEU A 515 22.53 0.99 14.06
C LEU A 515 23.65 0.84 15.08
N ASP A 516 24.86 0.51 14.64
CA ASP A 516 26.04 0.28 15.50
C ASP A 516 26.97 1.50 15.48
N ARG A 517 27.09 2.15 16.65
CA ARG A 517 27.95 3.32 16.91
C ARG A 517 27.89 4.32 15.75
N THR A 518 26.68 4.77 15.47
CA THR A 518 26.39 5.70 14.38
C THR A 518 25.64 6.92 14.89
N THR A 519 25.81 8.04 14.20
CA THR A 519 25.07 9.29 14.44
C THR A 519 23.90 9.48 13.47
N ALA A 520 23.50 8.44 12.74
CA ALA A 520 22.50 8.52 11.69
C ALA A 520 21.12 8.92 12.21
N CYS A 521 20.50 9.92 11.58
CA CYS A 521 19.05 10.09 11.66
C CYS A 521 18.38 9.06 10.75
N LEU A 522 17.66 8.09 11.33
CA LEU A 522 16.91 7.08 10.57
C LEU A 522 15.53 7.66 10.22
N GLN A 523 15.21 7.74 8.94
CA GLN A 523 13.91 8.21 8.44
C GLN A 523 13.25 7.12 7.63
N VAL A 524 12.04 6.74 8.01
CA VAL A 524 11.30 5.63 7.40
C VAL A 524 9.93 6.14 6.98
N GLU A 525 9.63 5.99 5.69
CA GLU A 525 8.39 6.48 5.09
C GLU A 525 7.78 5.42 4.17
N HIS A 526 6.47 5.17 4.25
CA HIS A 526 5.75 4.21 3.39
C HIS A 526 6.42 2.83 3.29
N SER A 527 7.01 2.33 4.39
CA SER A 527 7.86 1.14 4.39
C SER A 527 7.40 0.09 5.39
N ILE A 528 7.79 -1.17 5.13
CA ILE A 528 7.56 -2.30 6.03
C ILE A 528 8.93 -2.76 6.53
N LEU A 529 9.14 -2.71 7.83
CA LEU A 529 10.41 -3.06 8.47
C LEU A 529 10.21 -4.19 9.47
N GLY A 530 11.25 -5.00 9.65
CA GLY A 530 11.41 -5.81 10.85
C GLY A 530 12.05 -5.02 12.00
N THR A 531 12.45 -5.72 13.06
CA THR A 531 13.07 -5.14 14.26
C THR A 531 14.24 -4.19 13.96
N ILE A 532 14.32 -3.11 14.73
CA ILE A 532 15.43 -2.15 14.72
C ILE A 532 16.23 -2.32 16.02
N GLU A 533 17.52 -2.57 15.91
CA GLU A 533 18.43 -2.63 17.05
C GLU A 533 19.38 -1.43 17.04
N VAL A 534 19.54 -0.79 18.20
CA VAL A 534 20.42 0.37 18.38
C VAL A 534 21.53 0.06 19.36
N ILE A 535 22.77 0.03 18.86
CA ILE A 535 23.99 -0.21 19.63
C ILE A 535 24.76 1.11 19.69
N GLY A 536 24.32 2.02 20.55
CA GLY A 536 24.92 3.37 20.71
C GLY A 536 25.90 3.48 21.88
N ASP A 537 26.77 4.49 21.84
CA ASP A 537 27.55 4.91 23.02
C ASP A 537 26.75 5.90 23.88
N GLU A 538 26.14 5.40 24.95
CA GLU A 538 25.33 6.20 25.90
C GLU A 538 26.13 7.28 26.64
N VAL A 539 27.47 7.21 26.63
CA VAL A 539 28.35 8.09 27.41
C VAL A 539 28.80 9.29 26.61
N SER A 540 29.16 9.09 25.34
CA SER A 540 29.81 10.12 24.51
C SER A 540 28.89 10.77 23.47
N GLU A 541 27.76 10.15 23.13
CA GLU A 541 26.88 10.61 22.03
C GLU A 541 25.47 10.97 22.50
N GLU A 542 24.84 11.91 21.78
CA GLU A 542 23.42 12.19 21.95
C GLU A 542 22.56 11.05 21.40
N PRO A 543 21.36 10.79 21.95
CA PRO A 543 20.50 9.73 21.45
C PRO A 543 20.07 9.97 19.99
N LEU A 544 20.05 8.90 19.19
CA LEU A 544 19.72 8.93 17.76
C LEU A 544 18.27 9.30 17.49
N ASP A 545 18.00 10.18 16.51
CA ASP A 545 16.63 10.45 16.08
C ASP A 545 16.14 9.37 15.09
N ILE A 546 15.04 8.71 15.43
CA ILE A 546 14.34 7.74 14.57
C ILE A 546 12.95 8.27 14.23
N HIS A 547 12.71 8.52 12.96
CA HIS A 547 11.44 8.98 12.41
C HIS A 547 10.77 7.84 11.64
N LEU A 548 9.59 7.41 12.09
CA LEU A 548 8.75 6.47 11.35
C LEU A 548 7.44 7.18 10.96
N ARG A 549 7.09 7.11 9.68
CA ARG A 549 5.90 7.73 9.10
C ARG A 549 5.23 6.77 8.14
N ASP A 550 3.91 6.63 8.22
CA ASP A 550 3.12 5.87 7.23
C ASP A 550 3.66 4.45 6.99
N SER A 551 4.14 3.81 8.07
CA SER A 551 4.96 2.60 7.98
C SER A 551 4.53 1.55 8.99
N ILE A 552 4.97 0.31 8.75
CA ILE A 552 4.78 -0.82 9.66
C ILE A 552 6.15 -1.24 10.18
N LEU A 553 6.31 -1.27 11.51
CA LEU A 553 7.45 -1.86 12.20
C LEU A 553 6.98 -3.15 12.87
N ASP A 554 7.49 -4.30 12.40
CA ASP A 554 6.98 -5.61 12.78
C ASP A 554 8.08 -6.51 13.38
N ALA A 555 8.01 -6.71 14.69
CA ALA A 555 8.85 -7.66 15.45
C ALA A 555 8.37 -9.11 15.32
N THR A 556 7.39 -9.39 14.46
CA THR A 556 6.74 -10.68 14.20
C THR A 556 5.84 -11.24 15.31
N ALA A 557 5.85 -10.63 16.50
CA ALA A 557 4.95 -10.94 17.60
C ALA A 557 4.78 -9.72 18.52
N ASP A 558 3.69 -9.70 19.28
CA ASP A 558 3.35 -8.57 20.18
C ASP A 558 4.30 -8.45 21.39
N ASP A 559 4.97 -9.54 21.78
CA ASP A 559 5.87 -9.67 22.93
C ASP A 559 7.37 -9.68 22.55
N ARG A 560 7.69 -9.35 21.29
CA ARG A 560 9.05 -9.24 20.78
C ARG A 560 9.47 -7.79 20.63
N GLU A 561 10.75 -7.50 20.77
CA GLU A 561 11.28 -6.15 20.65
C GLU A 561 11.26 -5.69 19.18
N ALA A 562 10.39 -4.73 18.89
CA ALA A 562 10.37 -4.00 17.62
C ALA A 562 11.48 -2.95 17.54
N LEU A 563 11.82 -2.36 18.70
CA LEU A 563 12.95 -1.46 18.87
C LEU A 563 13.58 -1.67 20.24
N SER A 564 14.88 -1.96 20.29
CA SER A 564 15.62 -2.06 21.54
C SER A 564 17.11 -1.81 21.33
N ALA A 565 17.85 -1.71 22.44
CA ALA A 565 19.28 -2.00 22.43
C ALA A 565 19.49 -3.51 22.72
N PRO A 566 20.73 -4.03 22.58
CA PRO A 566 21.05 -5.40 22.94
C PRO A 566 20.60 -5.76 24.37
N ASP A 567 20.32 -7.04 24.60
CA ASP A 567 19.77 -7.57 25.86
C ASP A 567 18.43 -6.92 26.28
N CYS A 568 17.59 -6.54 25.31
CA CYS A 568 16.27 -5.94 25.54
C CYS A 568 16.33 -4.62 26.34
N ARG A 569 17.45 -3.89 26.29
CA ARG A 569 17.63 -2.60 26.98
C ARG A 569 16.95 -1.47 26.20
N HIS A 570 16.88 -0.29 26.82
CA HIS A 570 16.34 0.88 26.15
C HIS A 570 17.33 1.34 25.07
N ALA A 571 16.90 1.35 23.81
CA ALA A 571 17.65 1.94 22.71
C ALA A 571 18.01 3.40 23.05
N HIS A 572 19.27 3.80 22.87
CA HIS A 572 19.71 5.19 23.01
C HIS A 572 19.24 6.02 21.80
N ALA A 573 17.92 6.16 21.67
CA ALA A 573 17.25 6.79 20.55
C ALA A 573 16.04 7.63 21.02
N VAL A 574 15.73 8.69 20.27
CA VAL A 574 14.52 9.49 20.37
C VAL A 574 13.57 9.13 19.24
N LEU A 575 12.39 8.61 19.58
CA LEU A 575 11.38 8.25 18.59
C LEU A 575 10.46 9.40 18.21
N HIS A 576 10.17 9.49 16.92
CA HIS A 576 9.13 10.33 16.32
C HIS A 576 8.25 9.44 15.44
N LEU A 577 7.01 9.21 15.86
CA LEU A 577 6.08 8.30 15.21
C LEU A 577 4.88 9.06 14.71
N HIS A 578 4.60 8.96 13.42
CA HIS A 578 3.41 9.52 12.78
C HIS A 578 2.74 8.40 12.00
N ARG A 579 1.45 8.14 12.25
CA ARG A 579 0.66 7.20 11.43
C ARG A 579 1.39 5.86 11.21
N THR A 580 1.92 5.29 12.29
CA THR A 580 2.76 4.09 12.24
C THR A 580 2.08 2.96 13.00
N THR A 581 2.19 1.74 12.48
CA THR A 581 1.77 0.51 13.20
C THR A 581 3.00 -0.22 13.68
N VAL A 582 3.10 -0.40 14.99
CA VAL A 582 4.18 -1.13 15.63
C VAL A 582 3.63 -2.44 16.19
N ILE A 583 4.09 -3.55 15.62
CA ILE A 583 3.82 -4.89 16.11
C ILE A 583 5.03 -5.32 16.94
N GLY A 584 4.84 -5.46 18.25
CA GLY A 584 5.92 -5.72 19.22
C GLY A 584 6.16 -4.61 20.23
N GLU A 585 7.07 -4.89 21.17
CA GLU A 585 7.49 -4.02 22.26
C GLU A 585 8.50 -2.97 21.79
N VAL A 586 8.47 -1.79 22.41
CA VAL A 586 9.35 -0.67 22.05
C VAL A 586 10.08 -0.18 23.29
N HIS A 587 11.39 -0.37 23.33
CA HIS A 587 12.27 0.03 24.42
C HIS A 587 13.17 1.17 23.95
N THR A 588 12.90 2.40 24.41
CA THR A 588 13.57 3.60 23.88
C THR A 588 13.93 4.62 24.96
N HIS A 589 14.95 5.43 24.70
CA HIS A 589 15.40 6.49 25.59
C HIS A 589 14.31 7.55 25.77
N ALA A 590 13.73 8.06 24.68
CA ALA A 590 12.67 9.05 24.72
C ALA A 590 11.71 8.92 23.53
N VAL A 591 10.47 9.38 23.70
CA VAL A 591 9.51 9.53 22.60
C VAL A 591 9.18 11.01 22.52
N ARG A 592 9.65 11.69 21.45
CA ARG A 592 9.36 13.11 21.24
C ARG A 592 7.89 13.30 20.90
N ILE A 593 7.40 12.52 19.95
CA ILE A 593 6.01 12.51 19.53
C ILE A 593 5.63 11.11 19.05
N ALA A 594 4.46 10.65 19.44
CA ALA A 594 3.78 9.54 18.81
C ALA A 594 2.33 9.95 18.54
N GLU A 595 1.95 10.03 17.28
CA GLU A 595 0.63 10.49 16.86
C GLU A 595 -0.03 9.58 15.84
N ASN A 596 -1.35 9.44 15.96
CA ASN A 596 -2.17 8.60 15.07
C ASN A 596 -1.57 7.21 14.87
N SER A 597 -0.95 6.62 15.90
CA SER A 597 -0.17 5.39 15.79
C SER A 597 -0.77 4.24 16.60
N LEU A 598 -0.47 3.02 16.19
CA LEU A 598 -0.92 1.79 16.83
C LEU A 598 0.27 1.03 17.40
N PHE A 599 0.19 0.61 18.66
CA PHE A 599 1.17 -0.29 19.28
C PHE A 599 0.45 -1.55 19.73
N THR A 600 0.94 -2.73 19.34
CA THR A 600 0.39 -4.00 19.84
C THR A 600 1.12 -4.49 21.09
N GLY A 601 2.42 -4.26 21.16
CA GLY A 601 3.26 -4.53 22.33
C GLY A 601 3.47 -3.31 23.24
N THR A 602 4.09 -3.55 24.40
CA THR A 602 4.28 -2.51 25.42
C THR A 602 5.33 -1.48 25.04
N LEU A 603 5.06 -0.22 25.34
CA LEU A 603 5.98 0.90 25.10
C LEU A 603 6.71 1.26 26.41
N HIS A 604 8.02 1.02 26.46
CA HIS A 604 8.92 1.31 27.57
C HIS A 604 9.83 2.49 27.25
N VAL A 605 9.56 3.64 27.88
CA VAL A 605 10.31 4.88 27.68
C VAL A 605 11.10 5.23 28.94
N ALA A 606 12.41 5.41 28.82
CA ALA A 606 13.28 5.77 29.94
C ALA A 606 13.01 7.22 30.44
N ARG A 607 13.01 8.21 29.53
CA ARG A 607 12.79 9.64 29.82
C ARG A 607 11.36 10.08 29.54
N ARG A 608 10.46 9.78 30.46
CA ARG A 608 9.02 10.10 30.35
C ARG A 608 8.66 11.59 30.46
N GLY A 609 9.60 12.43 30.90
CA GLY A 609 9.41 13.88 30.98
C GLY A 609 9.50 14.61 29.63
N ILE A 610 9.92 13.91 28.58
CA ILE A 610 10.11 14.46 27.23
C ILE A 610 8.98 13.95 26.34
N GLY A 611 8.38 14.86 25.58
CA GLY A 611 7.42 14.54 24.52
C GLY A 611 6.03 14.12 24.99
N ARG A 612 5.25 13.55 24.07
CA ARG A 612 3.85 13.13 24.29
C ARG A 612 3.41 12.04 23.32
N VAL A 613 2.42 11.26 23.73
CA VAL A 613 1.65 10.37 22.86
C VAL A 613 0.26 10.96 22.67
N ARG A 614 -0.24 11.04 21.43
CA ARG A 614 -1.57 11.60 21.13
C ARG A 614 -2.35 10.76 20.13
N PHE A 615 -3.68 10.66 20.29
CA PHE A 615 -4.60 10.02 19.32
C PHE A 615 -4.12 8.63 18.83
N SER A 616 -3.52 7.89 19.75
CA SER A 616 -2.84 6.61 19.47
C SER A 616 -3.38 5.55 20.40
N TYR A 617 -3.27 4.28 20.01
CA TYR A 617 -3.54 3.16 20.89
C TYR A 617 -2.25 2.69 21.54
N VAL A 618 -2.20 2.63 22.88
CA VAL A 618 -1.06 2.10 23.62
C VAL A 618 -1.54 1.04 24.63
N PRO A 619 -0.97 -0.17 24.61
CA PRO A 619 -1.35 -1.23 25.55
C PRO A 619 -1.22 -0.83 27.02
N ALA A 620 -2.08 -1.41 27.86
CA ALA A 620 -1.97 -1.30 29.30
C ALA A 620 -0.63 -1.88 29.79
N GLY A 621 -0.06 -1.31 30.86
CA GLY A 621 1.28 -1.69 31.35
C GLY A 621 2.44 -0.88 30.75
N SER A 622 2.22 -0.20 29.62
CA SER A 622 3.24 0.62 28.96
C SER A 622 3.68 1.82 29.81
N ARG A 623 4.99 2.08 29.84
CA ARG A 623 5.64 3.23 30.49
C ARG A 623 5.91 4.35 29.50
N THR A 624 4.95 5.23 29.30
CA THR A 624 5.01 6.29 28.26
C THR A 624 5.22 7.69 28.84
N PRO A 625 5.55 8.69 28.00
CA PRO A 625 5.33 10.10 28.34
C PRO A 625 3.83 10.42 28.43
N ARG A 626 3.49 11.70 28.59
CA ARG A 626 2.11 12.17 28.74
C ARG A 626 1.25 11.73 27.55
N ARG A 627 0.14 11.06 27.85
CA ARG A 627 -0.86 10.65 26.86
C ARG A 627 -1.95 11.71 26.71
N TYR A 628 -2.42 11.91 25.49
CA TYR A 628 -3.50 12.83 25.17
C TYR A 628 -4.48 12.18 24.20
N ARG A 629 -5.71 11.94 24.66
CA ARG A 629 -6.77 11.30 23.84
C ARG A 629 -6.34 9.95 23.25
N CYS A 630 -5.60 9.17 24.02
CA CYS A 630 -5.18 7.82 23.63
C CYS A 630 -6.22 6.78 24.03
N GLN A 631 -6.25 5.66 23.31
CA GLN A 631 -6.94 4.45 23.74
C GLN A 631 -5.96 3.50 24.42
N PRO A 632 -6.40 2.71 25.42
CA PRO A 632 -7.75 2.63 25.96
C PRO A 632 -8.10 3.68 27.04
N ASP A 633 -7.24 4.69 27.28
CA ASP A 633 -7.41 5.67 28.37
C ASP A 633 -8.77 6.40 28.30
N LEU A 634 -9.26 6.72 27.09
CA LEU A 634 -10.56 7.37 26.88
C LEU A 634 -11.77 6.44 27.16
N ALA A 635 -11.66 5.16 26.84
CA ALA A 635 -12.72 4.17 27.09
C ALA A 635 -12.85 3.83 28.59
N GLY A 636 -11.80 4.09 29.36
CA GLY A 636 -11.73 3.81 30.79
C GLY A 636 -11.39 2.35 31.11
N PRO A 637 -11.00 2.06 32.38
CA PRO A 637 -10.43 0.76 32.76
C PRO A 637 -11.40 -0.41 32.58
N ALA A 638 -12.70 -0.19 32.73
CA ALA A 638 -13.71 -1.24 32.58
C ALA A 638 -13.87 -1.75 31.13
N GLN A 639 -13.52 -0.93 30.13
CA GLN A 639 -13.66 -1.25 28.71
C GLN A 639 -12.32 -1.47 28.00
N ALA A 640 -11.20 -1.33 28.71
CA ALA A 640 -9.86 -1.44 28.15
C ALA A 640 -9.58 -2.80 27.49
N SER A 641 -10.20 -3.88 27.97
CA SER A 641 -10.07 -5.21 27.37
C SER A 641 -10.83 -5.36 26.04
N ARG A 642 -11.90 -4.57 25.84
CA ARG A 642 -12.70 -4.54 24.61
C ARG A 642 -12.05 -3.65 23.54
N VAL A 643 -11.55 -2.49 23.96
CA VAL A 643 -10.93 -1.50 23.05
C VAL A 643 -9.46 -1.87 22.85
N ARG A 644 -9.22 -2.82 21.96
CA ARG A 644 -7.88 -3.25 21.53
C ARG A 644 -7.84 -3.40 20.01
N PRO A 645 -6.70 -3.14 19.36
CA PRO A 645 -6.57 -3.27 17.93
C PRO A 645 -6.78 -4.74 17.57
N LEU A 646 -7.51 -4.95 16.50
CA LEU A 646 -7.75 -6.27 15.96
C LEU A 646 -7.46 -6.22 14.49
N PHE A 647 -6.50 -7.02 14.04
CA PHE A 647 -6.09 -7.10 12.65
C PHE A 647 -6.78 -8.26 11.95
N THR A 648 -6.99 -8.13 10.64
CA THR A 648 -7.40 -9.26 9.79
C THR A 648 -6.26 -10.26 9.67
N SER A 649 -5.03 -9.76 9.51
CA SER A 649 -3.80 -10.54 9.60
C SER A 649 -2.64 -9.68 10.08
N GLN A 650 -1.78 -10.25 10.91
CA GLN A 650 -0.49 -9.67 11.33
C GLN A 650 0.70 -10.37 10.63
N ARG A 651 0.47 -11.38 9.80
CA ARG A 651 1.55 -12.13 9.14
C ARG A 651 1.92 -11.48 7.82
N TYR A 652 3.17 -11.02 7.71
CA TYR A 652 3.70 -10.51 6.44
C TYR A 652 3.63 -11.60 5.36
N GLY A 653 3.28 -11.22 4.14
CA GLY A 653 3.04 -12.15 3.02
C GLY A 653 1.55 -12.50 2.81
N THR A 654 0.70 -12.26 3.80
CA THR A 654 -0.76 -12.42 3.64
C THR A 654 -1.41 -11.18 3.02
N PRO A 655 -2.50 -11.31 2.24
CA PRO A 655 -3.12 -10.17 1.54
C PRO A 655 -3.63 -9.04 2.44
N TRP A 656 -4.06 -9.37 3.66
CA TRP A 656 -4.63 -8.41 4.62
C TRP A 656 -3.64 -7.95 5.69
N TYR A 657 -2.35 -8.16 5.48
CA TYR A 657 -1.30 -7.81 6.43
C TYR A 657 -1.43 -6.36 6.94
N GLY A 658 -1.44 -6.21 8.26
CA GLY A 658 -1.47 -4.93 8.95
C GLY A 658 -2.81 -4.20 8.93
N GLN A 659 -3.85 -4.72 8.25
CA GLN A 659 -5.15 -4.06 8.19
C GLN A 659 -5.98 -4.35 9.44
N LEU A 660 -6.63 -3.33 10.00
CA LEU A 660 -7.64 -3.56 11.02
C LEU A 660 -8.82 -4.35 10.46
N ALA A 661 -9.32 -5.29 11.25
CA ALA A 661 -10.51 -6.07 10.95
C ALA A 661 -11.77 -5.20 11.08
N ASP A 662 -12.81 -5.52 10.33
CA ASP A 662 -14.07 -4.73 10.34
C ASP A 662 -14.79 -4.75 11.69
N ARG A 663 -14.54 -5.80 12.49
CA ARG A 663 -15.06 -5.95 13.85
C ARG A 663 -14.16 -5.29 14.92
N CYS A 664 -13.09 -4.60 14.52
CA CYS A 664 -12.26 -3.82 15.43
C CYS A 664 -13.12 -2.75 16.12
N ALA A 665 -12.75 -2.37 17.33
CA ALA A 665 -13.51 -1.41 18.12
C ALA A 665 -13.61 -0.06 17.37
N GLU A 666 -14.80 0.52 17.31
CA GLU A 666 -15.04 1.80 16.62
C GLU A 666 -14.21 2.94 17.22
N GLU A 667 -13.89 2.85 18.51
CA GLU A 667 -12.99 3.75 19.22
C GLU A 667 -11.55 3.76 18.68
N ILE A 668 -11.14 2.67 18.01
CA ILE A 668 -9.85 2.55 17.34
C ILE A 668 -10.01 2.88 15.87
N ARG A 669 -11.01 2.32 15.18
CA ARG A 669 -11.26 2.59 13.76
C ARG A 669 -11.44 4.09 13.46
N ARG A 670 -11.90 4.88 14.43
CA ARG A 670 -12.04 6.35 14.35
C ARG A 670 -11.22 7.09 15.42
N GLY A 671 -10.10 6.50 15.83
CA GLY A 671 -9.30 6.94 16.97
C GLY A 671 -8.30 8.07 16.68
N ALA A 672 -8.05 8.38 15.41
CA ALA A 672 -7.13 9.45 15.01
C ALA A 672 -7.70 10.86 15.29
N ASP A 673 -6.88 11.89 15.17
CA ASP A 673 -7.27 13.27 15.47
C ASP A 673 -8.31 13.87 14.52
N ASP A 674 -8.30 13.43 13.28
CA ASP A 674 -9.26 13.74 12.21
C ASP A 674 -10.42 12.72 12.11
N GLY A 675 -10.46 11.74 13.01
CA GLY A 675 -11.47 10.67 13.02
C GLY A 675 -11.19 9.51 12.07
N ALA A 676 -10.03 9.48 11.40
CA ALA A 676 -9.58 8.33 10.62
C ALA A 676 -9.07 7.19 11.51
N GLU A 677 -8.65 6.11 10.86
CA GLU A 677 -7.98 4.99 11.50
C GLU A 677 -6.54 5.39 11.85
N PRO A 678 -6.05 5.20 13.08
CA PRO A 678 -4.63 5.35 13.40
C PRO A 678 -3.83 4.16 12.85
N GLY A 679 -2.54 4.35 12.59
CA GLY A 679 -1.64 3.33 12.07
C GLY A 679 -1.22 3.60 10.62
N ALA A 680 -0.63 2.59 10.00
CA ALA A 680 0.05 2.70 8.70
C ALA A 680 -0.92 2.96 7.53
N PHE A 681 -2.21 2.64 7.73
CA PHE A 681 -3.27 2.78 6.73
C PHE A 681 -4.12 4.04 6.94
N HIS A 682 -3.66 4.98 7.77
CA HIS A 682 -4.41 6.19 8.12
C HIS A 682 -4.85 7.00 6.90
N ASP A 683 -3.93 7.25 5.96
CA ASP A 683 -4.17 8.08 4.78
C ASP A 683 -5.09 7.42 3.72
N LEU A 684 -5.57 6.20 3.98
CA LEU A 684 -6.65 5.62 3.18
C LEU A 684 -8.04 6.16 3.56
N TYR A 685 -8.17 6.82 4.72
CA TYR A 685 -9.42 7.41 5.21
C TYR A 685 -10.63 6.45 5.10
N ARG A 686 -10.39 5.16 5.37
CA ARG A 686 -11.38 4.09 5.19
C ARG A 686 -12.69 4.34 5.94
N PRO A 687 -12.69 4.81 7.20
CA PRO A 687 -13.93 5.11 7.91
C PRO A 687 -14.76 6.19 7.22
N GLN A 688 -14.11 7.26 6.75
CA GLN A 688 -14.77 8.36 6.05
C GLN A 688 -15.36 7.89 4.71
N ARG A 689 -14.59 7.13 3.93
CA ARG A 689 -15.05 6.53 2.68
C ARG A 689 -16.23 5.57 2.89
N GLU A 690 -16.20 4.76 3.94
CA GLU A 690 -17.30 3.89 4.32
C GLU A 690 -18.56 4.68 4.69
N ASP A 691 -18.42 5.71 5.52
CA ASP A 691 -19.54 6.56 5.94
C ASP A 691 -20.16 7.28 4.71
N SER A 692 -19.32 7.72 3.76
CA SER A 692 -19.76 8.40 2.53
C SER A 692 -20.53 7.44 1.63
N LEU A 693 -19.96 6.24 1.43
CA LEU A 693 -20.60 5.20 0.65
C LEU A 693 -21.94 4.77 1.27
N ARG A 694 -22.00 4.62 2.60
CA ARG A 694 -23.23 4.27 3.33
C ARG A 694 -24.32 5.31 3.14
N ALA A 695 -23.99 6.60 3.28
CA ALA A 695 -24.95 7.69 3.06
C ALA A 695 -25.46 7.74 1.61
N ARG A 696 -24.57 7.52 0.64
CA ARG A 696 -24.95 7.48 -0.79
C ARG A 696 -25.83 6.27 -1.10
N ILE A 697 -25.50 5.09 -0.59
CA ILE A 697 -26.35 3.91 -0.74
C ILE A 697 -27.75 4.17 -0.17
N GLU A 698 -27.87 4.76 1.01
CA GLU A 698 -29.16 5.13 1.60
C GLU A 698 -29.92 6.14 0.71
N GLU A 699 -29.22 7.12 0.13
CA GLU A 699 -29.82 8.10 -0.78
C GLU A 699 -30.31 7.47 -2.09
N TYR A 700 -29.58 6.52 -2.68
CA TYR A 700 -29.85 6.01 -4.03
C TYR A 700 -30.59 4.66 -4.08
N THR A 701 -30.76 4.00 -2.94
CA THR A 701 -31.51 2.74 -2.84
C THR A 701 -33.04 2.98 -2.90
N PRO A 702 -33.83 2.11 -3.56
CA PRO A 702 -35.29 2.20 -3.55
C PRO A 702 -35.89 2.04 -2.15
N ALA A 703 -36.97 2.77 -1.86
CA ALA A 703 -37.67 2.68 -0.58
C ALA A 703 -38.14 1.24 -0.29
N GLY A 704 -37.95 0.80 0.96
CA GLY A 704 -38.33 -0.56 1.40
C GLY A 704 -37.30 -1.65 1.06
N THR A 705 -36.12 -1.26 0.54
CA THR A 705 -34.97 -2.15 0.32
C THR A 705 -33.93 -1.90 1.41
N ASP A 706 -33.34 -2.96 1.96
CA ASP A 706 -32.24 -2.90 2.91
C ASP A 706 -30.92 -3.13 2.14
N ALA A 707 -30.11 -2.10 1.94
CA ALA A 707 -28.84 -2.19 1.22
C ALA A 707 -27.65 -2.15 2.19
N GLY A 708 -26.88 -3.24 2.26
CA GLY A 708 -25.74 -3.38 3.15
C GLY A 708 -24.40 -3.45 2.42
N ILE A 709 -23.35 -2.89 3.02
CA ILE A 709 -21.96 -3.00 2.55
C ILE A 709 -21.32 -4.24 3.18
N PHE A 710 -20.77 -5.15 2.37
CA PHE A 710 -20.07 -6.35 2.80
C PHE A 710 -18.62 -6.29 2.33
N PHE A 711 -17.67 -6.21 3.26
CA PHE A 711 -16.25 -6.23 2.90
C PHE A 711 -15.81 -7.65 2.56
N VAL A 712 -15.21 -7.81 1.38
CA VAL A 712 -14.60 -9.08 0.97
C VAL A 712 -13.23 -9.17 1.66
N THR A 713 -13.14 -10.10 2.61
CA THR A 713 -11.98 -10.37 3.45
C THR A 713 -11.68 -11.86 3.51
#